data_AF-A0A183GQP2-F1
#
_entry.id   AF-A0A183GQP2-F1
#
_cell.length_a   1.000
_cell.length_b   1.000
_cell.length_c   1.000
_cell.angle_alpha   90.00
_cell.angle_beta   90.00
_cell.angle_gamma   90.00
#
_symmetry.space_group_name_H-M   'P 1'
#
loop_
_entity.id
_entity.type
_entity.pdbx_description
1 polymer ?
#
loop_
_entity_poly.entity_id
_entity_poly.type
_entity_poly.pdbx_seq_one_letter_code
_entity_poly.pdbx_strand_id
1 'polypeptide(L)'
;MAAHQKDVEECLDSFRDVSTRISACRERIHNVRNALHTCKTHLECRRDDLKKLWIENSQQKHICEIMAQLDVSTRISACRERIHNVRNALHTCKTHLECRRDDLKKLWIENSQQKHICEIMAQLDELKEAPLKIDVLVSQGNFTDAAKITSTSRDLLNGRLAKIEGLSQLRTMIRDASDRLCEKIVEQIVDVLVVDPFEHHMFDLVQSMPEQRVMESAQCSRLHDKAKVSRHHEPVESRLRLAVSALSELGGGMDDIDRVMTLSRRQIDKQVAASVSLMRVRASIDENLAGDQTHLTQLVQMIVCQLESSRATHKVLEKIYSTSPGGNKIMKSYWEGAQNAVESLVSDHLDITPLAAKEPIDSKKPLFRFDATAFASGTSTTDPSLQSPLVVCRPSAFNIVPMFPWLRKLMDSIEKETGESPCQLRRFVHSFVMEMFVERVKAGLADRIENALRRSDNTRPRTSINSVRRFYKVLPSCERVLELCQEVHGLIVSMDLYADRFAALWLLVLTDYNKNVTDMYERTTKSLSEVDGVPSRRKISAAWAADEDISRLLMSLPNWLMAATETTPSTPSVPSVESEKDIRQRNERESEILIGNLATQKKIERAELLTDMGDVRALAALHESLRWFACEVCELQVRRLISALPQHVKTSLRGCMVQVRYKDGQVTDNVGLTILLRANLKR
;
A
#
# COMPACT_ATOMS: atom_id res chain seq x y z
N MET A 1 -42.44 163.79 152.10
CA MET A 1 -42.29 162.39 152.56
C MET A 1 -43.04 161.36 151.70
N ALA A 2 -43.90 161.69 150.73
CA ALA A 2 -44.62 160.66 149.93
C ALA A 2 -44.12 160.46 148.48
N ALA A 3 -43.35 161.39 147.90
CA ALA A 3 -42.91 161.28 146.50
C ALA A 3 -41.62 160.47 146.30
N HIS A 4 -40.71 160.43 147.28
CA HIS A 4 -39.37 159.88 147.09
C HIS A 4 -39.27 158.34 147.25
N GLN A 5 -40.28 157.69 147.84
CA GLN A 5 -40.29 156.23 148.05
C GLN A 5 -40.65 155.47 146.76
N LYS A 6 -41.51 156.07 145.92
CA LYS A 6 -42.01 155.42 144.69
C LYS A 6 -40.93 155.31 143.61
N ASP A 7 -40.07 156.31 143.50
CA ASP A 7 -39.00 156.35 142.48
C ASP A 7 -37.88 155.31 142.75
N VAL A 8 -37.71 154.87 144.01
CA VAL A 8 -36.67 153.88 144.37
C VAL A 8 -37.12 152.45 144.06
N GLU A 9 -38.41 152.13 144.23
CA GLU A 9 -38.95 150.82 143.89
C GLU A 9 -38.90 150.56 142.37
N GLU A 10 -39.19 151.58 141.56
CA GLU A 10 -39.17 151.47 140.10
C GLU A 10 -37.75 151.18 139.55
N CYS A 11 -36.71 151.70 140.21
CA CYS A 11 -35.32 151.46 139.82
C CYS A 11 -34.83 150.03 140.16
N LEU A 12 -35.31 149.44 141.27
CA LEU A 12 -34.93 148.09 141.69
C LEU A 12 -35.55 147.00 140.79
N ASP A 13 -36.77 147.22 140.30
CA ASP A 13 -37.41 146.28 139.38
C ASP A 13 -36.73 146.25 138.01
N SER A 14 -36.26 147.41 137.52
CA SER A 14 -35.49 147.51 136.28
C SER A 14 -34.17 146.70 136.33
N PHE A 15 -33.49 146.70 137.48
CA PHE A 15 -32.24 145.94 137.66
C PHE A 15 -32.47 144.43 137.70
N ARG A 16 -33.62 143.98 138.23
CA ARG A 16 -33.97 142.57 138.31
C ARG A 16 -34.21 141.96 136.92
N ASP A 17 -34.85 142.71 136.02
CA ASP A 17 -35.10 142.28 134.63
C ASP A 17 -33.80 142.13 133.81
N VAL A 18 -32.81 143.02 134.01
CA VAL A 18 -31.52 142.91 133.32
C VAL A 18 -30.75 141.65 133.73
N SER A 19 -30.82 141.28 135.01
CA SER A 19 -30.09 140.11 135.54
C SER A 19 -30.60 138.76 135.01
N THR A 20 -31.92 138.61 134.86
CA THR A 20 -32.54 137.39 134.30
C THR A 20 -32.18 137.21 132.83
N ARG A 21 -32.16 138.30 132.05
CA ARG A 21 -31.78 138.28 130.62
C ARG A 21 -30.32 137.88 130.39
N ILE A 22 -29.40 138.32 131.25
CA ILE A 22 -27.98 137.92 131.18
C ILE A 22 -27.80 136.42 131.43
N SER A 23 -28.56 135.86 132.37
CA SER A 23 -28.47 134.43 132.72
C SER A 23 -28.92 133.53 131.57
N ALA A 24 -30.04 133.88 130.90
CA ALA A 24 -30.54 133.14 129.73
C ALA A 24 -29.57 133.17 128.53
N CYS A 25 -28.78 134.25 128.37
CA CYS A 25 -27.80 134.36 127.29
C CYS A 25 -26.59 133.43 127.51
N ARG A 26 -26.13 133.27 128.76
CA ARG A 26 -25.02 132.36 129.11
C ARG A 26 -25.32 130.90 128.77
N GLU A 27 -26.54 130.44 129.03
CA GLU A 27 -26.94 129.04 128.79
C GLU A 27 -26.94 128.68 127.29
N ARG A 28 -27.39 129.61 126.43
CA ARG A 28 -27.37 129.42 124.96
C ARG A 28 -25.95 129.24 124.41
N ILE A 29 -24.98 129.99 124.93
CA ILE A 29 -23.57 129.89 124.49
C ILE A 29 -22.98 128.52 124.86
N HIS A 30 -23.32 127.98 126.03
CA HIS A 30 -22.84 126.67 126.47
C HIS A 30 -23.34 125.55 125.54
N ASN A 31 -24.62 125.58 125.15
CA ASN A 31 -25.21 124.55 124.29
C ASN A 31 -24.58 124.52 122.88
N VAL A 32 -24.26 125.68 122.30
CA VAL A 32 -23.60 125.77 120.98
C VAL A 32 -22.20 125.17 121.01
N ARG A 33 -21.44 125.40 122.09
CA ARG A 33 -20.08 124.84 122.24
C ARG A 33 -20.08 123.31 122.26
N ASN A 34 -21.04 122.69 122.95
CA ASN A 34 -21.14 121.23 123.02
C ASN A 34 -21.47 120.60 121.66
N ALA A 35 -22.38 121.20 120.89
CA ALA A 35 -22.73 120.72 119.55
C ALA A 35 -21.52 120.73 118.58
N LEU A 36 -20.66 121.74 118.68
CA LEU A 36 -19.47 121.85 117.83
C LEU A 36 -18.43 120.75 118.13
N HIS A 37 -18.31 120.32 119.39
CA HIS A 37 -17.37 119.27 119.80
C HIS A 37 -17.75 117.91 119.21
N THR A 38 -19.04 117.56 119.22
CA THR A 38 -19.56 116.29 118.66
C THR A 38 -19.37 116.20 117.14
N CYS A 39 -19.40 117.33 116.43
CA CYS A 39 -19.20 117.35 114.99
C CYS A 39 -17.74 117.04 114.61
N LYS A 40 -16.77 117.47 115.43
CA LYS A 40 -15.34 117.24 115.20
C LYS A 40 -14.98 115.75 115.28
N THR A 41 -15.49 115.02 116.28
CA THR A 41 -15.16 113.60 116.48
C THR A 41 -15.67 112.71 115.34
N HIS A 42 -16.83 113.04 114.76
CA HIS A 42 -17.38 112.31 113.61
C HIS A 42 -16.52 112.42 112.34
N LEU A 43 -15.89 113.58 112.11
CA LEU A 43 -15.03 113.80 110.94
C LEU A 43 -13.70 113.04 111.04
N GLU A 44 -13.15 112.89 112.24
CA GLU A 44 -11.92 112.14 112.47
C GLU A 44 -12.12 110.64 112.20
N CYS A 45 -13.26 110.06 112.61
CA CYS A 45 -13.58 108.65 112.37
C CYS A 45 -13.69 108.32 110.86
N ARG A 46 -14.37 109.17 110.07
CA ARG A 46 -14.50 108.98 108.62
C ARG A 46 -13.18 109.00 107.85
N ARG A 47 -12.18 109.76 108.33
CA ARG A 47 -10.86 109.83 107.70
C ARG A 47 -10.10 108.52 107.84
N ASP A 48 -10.25 107.84 108.96
CA ASP A 48 -9.50 106.60 109.24
C ASP A 48 -10.08 105.40 108.47
N ASP A 49 -11.41 105.36 108.24
CA ASP A 49 -12.04 104.35 107.37
C ASP A 49 -11.57 104.43 105.91
N LEU A 50 -11.43 105.65 105.38
CA LEU A 50 -10.94 105.90 104.02
C LEU A 50 -9.49 105.41 103.80
N LYS A 51 -8.63 105.53 104.82
CA LYS A 51 -7.26 104.99 104.75
C LYS A 51 -7.24 103.47 104.68
N LYS A 52 -8.16 102.80 105.38
CA LYS A 52 -8.23 101.33 105.43
C LYS A 52 -8.61 100.75 104.06
N LEU A 53 -9.63 101.32 103.42
CA LEU A 53 -10.09 100.91 102.09
C LEU A 53 -9.01 101.09 100.99
N TRP A 54 -8.16 102.10 101.12
CA TRP A 54 -7.10 102.35 100.13
C TRP A 54 -6.00 101.28 100.16
N ILE A 55 -5.64 100.78 101.35
CA ILE A 55 -4.63 99.73 101.50
C ILE A 55 -5.14 98.38 100.97
N GLU A 56 -6.41 98.05 101.20
CA GLU A 56 -7.02 96.81 100.71
C GLU A 56 -7.09 96.73 99.17
N ASN A 57 -7.38 97.85 98.50
CA ASN A 57 -7.46 97.92 97.03
C ASN A 57 -6.08 97.73 96.35
N SER A 58 -5.03 98.30 96.94
CA SER A 58 -3.65 98.15 96.47
C SER A 58 -3.19 96.68 96.44
N GLN A 59 -3.51 95.93 97.50
CA GLN A 59 -3.12 94.53 97.62
C GLN A 59 -3.88 93.61 96.65
N GLN A 60 -5.15 93.90 96.34
CA GLN A 60 -5.95 93.11 95.40
C GLN A 60 -5.44 93.20 93.95
N LYS A 61 -4.83 94.32 93.55
CA LYS A 61 -4.35 94.50 92.17
C LYS A 61 -3.13 93.64 91.84
N HIS A 62 -2.20 93.48 92.78
CA HIS A 62 -0.97 92.70 92.56
C HIS A 62 -1.20 91.19 92.47
N ILE A 63 -2.19 90.66 93.18
CA ILE A 63 -2.49 89.22 93.19
C ILE A 63 -3.10 88.77 91.85
N CYS A 64 -3.91 89.61 91.21
CA CYS A 64 -4.57 89.29 89.93
C CYS A 64 -3.59 89.22 88.74
N GLU A 65 -2.52 90.02 88.72
CA GLU A 65 -1.54 90.00 87.61
C GLU A 65 -0.64 88.75 87.60
N ILE A 66 -0.28 88.22 88.78
CA ILE A 66 0.57 87.02 88.89
C ILE A 66 -0.21 85.75 88.52
N MET A 67 -1.51 85.66 88.86
CA MET A 67 -2.36 84.52 88.51
C MET A 67 -2.55 84.37 86.99
N ALA A 68 -2.59 85.47 86.23
CA ALA A 68 -2.79 85.43 84.78
C ALA A 68 -1.59 84.89 83.98
N GLN A 69 -0.35 85.07 84.46
CA GLN A 69 0.85 84.58 83.76
C GLN A 69 1.11 83.08 83.97
N LEU A 70 0.79 82.54 85.16
CA LEU A 70 0.91 81.11 85.44
C LEU A 70 -0.09 80.27 84.64
N ASP A 71 -1.32 80.74 84.45
CA ASP A 71 -2.37 80.01 83.70
C ASP A 71 -2.05 79.90 82.19
N VAL A 72 -1.43 80.93 81.60
CA VAL A 72 -1.02 80.87 80.19
C VAL A 72 0.13 79.87 79.98
N SER A 73 1.09 79.80 80.92
CA SER A 73 2.22 78.88 80.82
C SER A 73 1.80 77.41 80.98
N THR A 74 0.89 77.10 81.92
CA THR A 74 0.36 75.73 82.09
C THR A 74 -0.45 75.29 80.87
N ARG A 75 -1.24 76.19 80.28
CA ARG A 75 -2.00 75.92 79.05
C ARG A 75 -1.12 75.68 77.83
N ILE A 76 -0.01 76.41 77.67
CA ILE A 76 0.96 76.17 76.58
C ILE A 76 1.68 74.84 76.76
N SER A 77 2.09 74.48 77.99
CA SER A 77 2.71 73.19 78.28
C SER A 77 1.75 72.02 78.01
N ALA A 78 0.50 72.12 78.45
CA ALA A 78 -0.54 71.13 78.15
C ALA A 78 -0.83 71.02 76.64
N CYS A 79 -0.78 72.13 75.90
CA CYS A 79 -0.94 72.12 74.44
C CYS A 79 0.26 71.43 73.74
N ARG A 80 1.50 71.72 74.17
CA ARG A 80 2.72 71.07 73.65
C ARG A 80 2.73 69.57 73.91
N GLU A 81 2.33 69.17 75.12
CA GLU A 81 2.22 67.75 75.49
C GLU A 81 1.14 67.03 74.68
N ARG A 82 -0.04 67.66 74.47
CA ARG A 82 -1.07 67.14 73.56
C ARG A 82 -0.57 66.97 72.13
N ILE A 83 0.14 67.97 71.59
CA ILE A 83 0.74 67.89 70.24
C ILE A 83 1.78 66.77 70.18
N HIS A 84 2.60 66.61 71.22
CA HIS A 84 3.59 65.53 71.30
C HIS A 84 2.92 64.15 71.35
N ASN A 85 1.85 64.00 72.14
CA ASN A 85 1.10 62.75 72.26
C ASN A 85 0.39 62.41 70.94
N VAL A 86 -0.23 63.39 70.28
CA VAL A 86 -0.82 63.19 68.94
C VAL A 86 0.26 62.82 67.92
N ARG A 87 1.42 63.49 67.94
CA ARG A 87 2.53 63.17 67.03
C ARG A 87 3.08 61.76 67.25
N ASN A 88 3.25 61.35 68.51
CA ASN A 88 3.68 60.00 68.86
C ASN A 88 2.64 58.96 68.44
N ALA A 89 1.36 59.21 68.74
CA ALA A 89 0.27 58.32 68.31
C ALA A 89 0.21 58.21 66.77
N LEU A 90 0.38 59.32 66.04
CA LEU A 90 0.43 59.31 64.58
C LEU A 90 1.66 58.56 64.05
N HIS A 91 2.81 58.69 64.70
CA HIS A 91 4.02 57.95 64.36
C HIS A 91 3.85 56.45 64.59
N THR A 92 3.28 56.04 65.72
CA THR A 92 2.95 54.63 66.00
C THR A 92 1.91 54.09 65.02
N CYS A 93 0.89 54.88 64.65
CA CYS A 93 -0.06 54.48 63.60
C CYS A 93 0.63 54.33 62.24
N LYS A 94 1.55 55.24 61.89
CA LYS A 94 2.33 55.15 60.65
C LYS A 94 3.18 53.87 60.62
N THR A 95 3.91 53.56 61.69
CA THR A 95 4.73 52.35 61.75
C THR A 95 3.87 51.08 61.70
N HIS A 96 2.70 51.07 62.35
CA HIS A 96 1.75 49.96 62.25
C HIS A 96 1.20 49.77 60.83
N LEU A 97 0.90 50.85 60.11
CA LEU A 97 0.47 50.80 58.72
C LEU A 97 1.60 50.33 57.79
N GLU A 98 2.84 50.71 58.06
CA GLU A 98 4.02 50.23 57.32
C GLU A 98 4.23 48.72 57.52
N CYS A 99 4.16 48.23 58.76
CA CYS A 99 4.22 46.78 59.03
C CYS A 99 3.08 46.03 58.32
N ARG A 100 1.84 46.52 58.41
CA ARG A 100 0.69 45.90 57.71
C ARG A 100 0.85 45.90 56.19
N ARG A 101 1.42 46.95 55.61
CA ARG A 101 1.73 47.01 54.18
C ARG A 101 2.77 45.96 53.81
N ASP A 102 3.80 45.79 54.62
CA ASP A 102 4.88 44.85 54.36
C ASP A 102 4.40 43.39 54.55
N ASP A 103 3.54 43.12 55.52
CA ASP A 103 2.82 41.84 55.67
C ASP A 103 1.94 41.56 54.44
N LEU A 104 1.20 42.56 53.96
CA LEU A 104 0.35 42.42 52.77
C LEU A 104 1.18 42.15 51.51
N LYS A 105 2.35 42.79 51.36
CA LYS A 105 3.30 42.51 50.27
C LYS A 105 3.82 41.08 50.35
N LYS A 106 4.18 40.60 51.54
CA LYS A 106 4.63 39.22 51.75
C LYS A 106 3.53 38.23 51.36
N LEU A 107 2.31 38.42 51.85
CA LEU A 107 1.15 37.59 51.49
C LEU A 107 0.84 37.63 49.99
N TRP A 108 1.03 38.78 49.34
CA TRP A 108 0.85 38.90 47.90
C TRP A 108 1.89 38.11 47.11
N ILE A 109 3.18 38.17 47.51
CA ILE A 109 4.26 37.38 46.90
C ILE A 109 4.01 35.88 47.13
N GLU A 110 3.63 35.49 48.34
CA GLU A 110 3.27 34.10 48.66
C GLU A 110 2.06 33.63 47.84
N ASN A 111 1.03 34.46 47.66
CA ASN A 111 -0.13 34.14 46.82
C ASN A 111 0.26 33.99 45.35
N SER A 112 1.14 34.86 44.84
CA SER A 112 1.71 34.78 43.50
C SER A 112 2.47 33.46 43.29
N GLN A 113 3.31 33.08 44.25
CA GLN A 113 4.06 31.83 44.21
C GLN A 113 3.14 30.61 44.29
N GLN A 114 2.14 30.63 45.19
CA GLN A 114 1.15 29.57 45.31
C GLN A 114 0.36 29.39 44.01
N LYS A 115 -0.07 30.48 43.35
CA LYS A 115 -0.73 30.39 42.04
C LYS A 115 0.17 29.72 41.00
N HIS A 116 1.44 30.11 40.96
CA HIS A 116 2.40 29.50 40.03
C HIS A 116 2.63 28.01 40.32
N ILE A 117 2.70 27.62 41.59
CA ILE A 117 2.81 26.21 42.01
C ILE A 117 1.57 25.42 41.60
N CYS A 118 0.36 25.97 41.80
CA CYS A 118 -0.89 25.35 41.38
C CYS A 118 -0.95 25.16 39.85
N GLU A 119 -0.47 26.13 39.06
CA GLU A 119 -0.37 26.01 37.60
C GLU A 119 0.58 24.88 37.17
N ILE A 120 1.74 24.77 37.82
CA ILE A 120 2.70 23.68 37.56
C ILE A 120 2.12 22.33 37.97
N MET A 121 1.43 22.25 39.12
CA MET A 121 0.77 21.02 39.57
C MET A 121 -0.32 20.58 38.60
N ALA A 122 -1.16 21.50 38.11
CA ALA A 122 -2.19 21.19 37.12
C ALA A 122 -1.58 20.63 35.82
N GLN A 123 -0.47 21.23 35.36
CA GLN A 123 0.28 20.71 34.20
C GLN A 123 0.89 19.33 34.47
N LEU A 124 1.35 19.07 35.70
CA LEU A 124 1.91 17.77 36.10
C LEU A 124 0.84 16.67 36.15
N ASP A 125 -0.35 17.00 36.67
CA ASP A 125 -1.50 16.09 36.71
C ASP A 125 -1.99 15.77 35.29
N GLU A 126 -2.06 16.76 34.41
CA GLU A 126 -2.38 16.57 33.00
C GLU A 126 -1.36 15.66 32.28
N LEU A 127 -0.07 15.85 32.55
CA LEU A 127 1.02 15.01 32.02
C LEU A 127 0.99 13.58 32.58
N LYS A 128 0.52 13.40 33.82
CA LYS A 128 0.36 12.07 34.43
C LYS A 128 -0.80 11.29 33.81
N GLU A 129 -1.87 11.97 33.41
CA GLU A 129 -3.01 11.36 32.72
C GLU A 129 -2.79 11.16 31.22
N ALA A 130 -1.84 11.88 30.62
CA ALA A 130 -1.58 11.85 29.18
C ALA A 130 -1.33 10.44 28.60
N PRO A 131 -0.50 9.55 29.22
CA PRO A 131 -0.26 8.20 28.69
C PRO A 131 -1.54 7.35 28.60
N LEU A 132 -2.42 7.45 29.60
CA LEU A 132 -3.69 6.73 29.62
C LEU A 132 -4.65 7.25 28.56
N LYS A 133 -4.71 8.58 28.37
CA LYS A 133 -5.52 9.20 27.31
C LYS A 133 -5.02 8.79 25.92
N ILE A 134 -3.70 8.70 25.73
CA ILE A 134 -3.10 8.22 24.48
C ILE A 134 -3.51 6.77 24.22
N ASP A 135 -3.41 5.87 25.20
CA ASP A 135 -3.79 4.47 25.04
C ASP A 135 -5.28 4.29 24.71
N VAL A 136 -6.16 5.10 25.32
CA VAL A 136 -7.60 5.09 25.01
C VAL A 136 -7.86 5.58 23.58
N LEU A 137 -7.27 6.70 23.16
CA LEU A 137 -7.47 7.24 21.81
C LEU A 137 -6.91 6.31 20.74
N VAL A 138 -5.78 5.65 21.02
CA VAL A 138 -5.21 4.60 20.18
C VAL A 138 -6.16 3.42 20.04
N SER A 139 -6.84 3.01 21.11
CA SER A 139 -7.84 1.94 21.05
C SER A 139 -9.09 2.33 20.26
N GLN A 140 -9.43 3.62 20.23
CA GLN A 140 -10.56 4.18 19.48
C GLN A 140 -10.23 4.49 18.01
N GLY A 141 -8.95 4.38 17.60
CA GLY A 141 -8.51 4.63 16.22
C GLY A 141 -8.37 6.10 15.83
N ASN A 142 -8.43 7.03 16.80
CA ASN A 142 -8.24 8.46 16.56
C ASN A 142 -6.77 8.85 16.75
N PHE A 143 -5.96 8.59 15.73
CA PHE A 143 -4.51 8.75 15.77
C PHE A 143 -4.06 10.21 15.72
N THR A 144 -4.84 11.11 15.11
CA THR A 144 -4.49 12.54 15.03
C THR A 144 -4.56 13.21 16.40
N ASP A 145 -5.61 12.94 17.17
CA ASP A 145 -5.73 13.55 18.50
C ASP A 145 -4.72 12.93 19.48
N ALA A 146 -4.46 11.62 19.36
CA ALA A 146 -3.38 10.96 20.11
C ALA A 146 -2.00 11.55 19.77
N ALA A 147 -1.71 11.83 18.50
CA ALA A 147 -0.45 12.43 18.06
C ALA A 147 -0.26 13.85 18.61
N LYS A 148 -1.31 14.69 18.55
CA LYS A 148 -1.29 16.04 19.15
C LYS A 148 -1.03 16.01 20.65
N ILE A 149 -1.75 15.18 21.40
CA ILE A 149 -1.56 15.06 22.85
C ILE A 149 -0.16 14.58 23.19
N THR A 150 0.38 13.65 22.40
CA THR A 150 1.75 13.13 22.58
C THR A 150 2.80 14.21 22.27
N SER A 151 2.60 15.00 21.21
CA SER A 151 3.48 16.12 20.86
C SER A 151 3.45 17.20 21.93
N THR A 152 2.27 17.66 22.35
CA THR A 152 2.14 18.72 23.37
C THR A 152 2.72 18.26 24.71
N SER A 153 2.49 17.01 25.11
CA SER A 153 3.06 16.45 26.33
C SER A 153 4.60 16.37 26.27
N ARG A 154 5.15 16.03 25.11
CA ARG A 154 6.59 15.99 24.87
C ARG A 154 7.22 17.38 24.84
N ASP A 155 6.57 18.37 24.23
CA ASP A 155 7.01 19.76 24.23
C ASP A 155 7.02 20.37 25.63
N LEU A 156 6.02 20.05 26.46
CA LEU A 156 5.94 20.48 27.86
C LEU A 156 7.07 19.85 28.71
N LEU A 157 7.34 18.56 28.52
CA LEU A 157 8.41 17.84 29.23
C LEU A 157 9.82 18.28 28.81
N ASN A 158 10.04 18.57 27.52
CA ASN A 158 11.34 19.00 26.98
C ASN A 158 11.58 20.52 27.09
N GLY A 159 10.53 21.30 27.31
CA GLY A 159 10.61 22.75 27.50
C GLY A 159 10.68 23.14 28.98
N ARG A 160 9.52 23.50 29.56
CA ARG A 160 9.43 24.12 30.89
C ARG A 160 9.85 23.19 32.04
N LEU A 161 9.69 21.88 31.88
CA LEU A 161 9.94 20.88 32.92
C LEU A 161 11.25 20.10 32.73
N ALA A 162 12.07 20.46 31.74
CA ALA A 162 13.28 19.72 31.36
C ALA A 162 14.31 19.57 32.49
N LYS A 163 14.35 20.55 33.42
CA LYS A 163 15.30 20.59 34.54
C LYS A 163 14.91 19.69 35.72
N ILE A 164 13.72 19.08 35.71
CA ILE A 164 13.23 18.25 36.82
C ILE A 164 13.59 16.78 36.57
N GLU A 165 14.61 16.27 37.27
CA GLU A 165 15.06 14.87 37.14
C GLU A 165 14.01 13.84 37.58
N GLY A 166 13.13 14.19 38.53
CA GLY A 166 12.03 13.33 38.98
C GLY A 166 11.00 12.99 37.90
N LEU A 167 11.00 13.72 36.77
CA LEU A 167 10.13 13.46 35.61
C LEU A 167 10.79 12.56 34.55
N SER A 168 11.93 11.93 34.85
CA SER A 168 12.62 11.01 33.93
C SER A 168 11.77 9.78 33.58
N GLN A 169 11.12 9.16 34.56
CA GLN A 169 10.22 8.01 34.35
C GLN A 169 9.02 8.39 33.45
N LEU A 170 8.46 9.58 33.64
CA LEU A 170 7.34 10.05 32.82
C LEU A 170 7.80 10.37 31.39
N ARG A 171 9.00 10.94 31.24
CA ARG A 171 9.64 11.14 29.92
C ARG A 171 9.85 9.82 29.18
N THR A 172 10.32 8.77 29.85
CA THR A 172 10.44 7.45 29.23
C THR A 172 9.08 6.87 28.87
N MET A 173 8.07 6.98 29.75
CA MET A 173 6.73 6.48 29.46
C MET A 173 6.07 7.17 28.26
N ILE A 174 6.20 8.51 28.13
CA ILE A 174 5.64 9.26 26.99
C ILE A 174 6.43 8.96 25.71
N ARG A 175 7.75 8.77 25.79
CA ARG A 175 8.54 8.33 24.64
C ARG A 175 8.11 6.94 24.19
N ASP A 176 8.00 5.98 25.11
CA ASP A 176 7.58 4.62 24.78
C ASP A 176 6.13 4.59 24.23
N ALA A 177 5.25 5.45 24.74
CA ALA A 177 3.90 5.62 24.19
C ALA A 177 3.92 6.24 22.78
N SER A 178 4.80 7.21 22.53
CA SER A 178 5.04 7.78 21.20
C SER A 178 5.54 6.72 20.22
N ASP A 179 6.50 5.88 20.63
CA ASP A 179 7.05 4.83 19.77
C ASP A 179 5.98 3.78 19.42
N ARG A 180 5.16 3.37 20.40
CA ARG A 180 4.00 2.48 20.19
C ARG A 180 2.94 3.11 19.28
N LEU A 181 2.71 4.42 19.41
CA LEU A 181 1.76 5.14 18.56
C LEU A 181 2.29 5.21 17.11
N CYS A 182 3.58 5.54 16.92
CA CYS A 182 4.23 5.52 15.61
C CYS A 182 4.15 4.12 14.97
N GLU A 183 4.42 3.05 15.74
CA GLU A 183 4.24 1.66 15.31
C GLU A 183 2.85 1.39 14.75
N LYS A 184 1.81 1.73 15.52
CA LYS A 184 0.42 1.50 15.11
C LYS A 184 0.00 2.35 13.92
N ILE A 185 0.46 3.59 13.81
CA ILE A 185 0.13 4.44 12.65
C ILE A 185 0.83 3.89 11.39
N VAL A 186 2.09 3.45 11.50
CA VAL A 186 2.80 2.80 10.40
C VAL A 186 2.08 1.53 9.95
N GLU A 187 1.65 0.67 10.89
CA GLU A 187 0.84 -0.51 10.58
C GLU A 187 -0.47 -0.13 9.88
N GLN A 188 -1.18 0.88 10.36
CA GLN A 188 -2.41 1.35 9.74
C GLN A 188 -2.19 1.87 8.31
N ILE A 189 -1.08 2.57 8.05
CA ILE A 189 -0.72 3.01 6.70
C ILE A 189 -0.46 1.79 5.82
N VAL A 190 0.32 0.80 6.27
CA VAL A 190 0.57 -0.44 5.53
C VAL A 190 -0.74 -1.20 5.27
N ASP A 191 -1.67 -1.21 6.21
CA ASP A 191 -2.99 -1.80 6.04
C ASP A 191 -3.80 -1.10 4.93
N VAL A 192 -3.80 0.23 4.90
CA VAL A 192 -4.47 1.00 3.83
C VAL A 192 -3.80 0.79 2.47
N LEU A 193 -2.48 0.64 2.45
CA LEU A 193 -1.70 0.54 1.22
C LEU A 193 -1.74 -0.85 0.59
N VAL A 194 -1.71 -1.91 1.41
CA VAL A 194 -1.57 -3.30 0.94
C VAL A 194 -2.76 -4.15 1.36
N VAL A 195 -3.15 -4.17 2.63
CA VAL A 195 -4.18 -5.10 3.12
C VAL A 195 -5.55 -4.78 2.55
N ASP A 196 -5.99 -3.53 2.61
CA ASP A 196 -7.30 -3.11 2.14
C ASP A 196 -7.50 -3.40 0.63
N PRO A 197 -6.55 -3.05 -0.28
CA PRO A 197 -6.65 -3.40 -1.69
C PRO A 197 -6.67 -4.91 -1.98
N PHE A 198 -5.85 -5.68 -1.27
CA PHE A 198 -5.78 -7.13 -1.47
C PHE A 198 -7.04 -7.83 -0.95
N GLU A 199 -7.48 -7.48 0.26
CA GLU A 199 -8.69 -8.03 0.88
C GLU A 199 -9.94 -7.70 0.07
N HIS A 200 -10.03 -6.51 -0.54
CA HIS A 200 -11.17 -6.15 -1.38
C HIS A 200 -11.39 -7.16 -2.52
N HIS A 201 -10.33 -7.52 -3.24
CA HIS A 201 -10.41 -8.53 -4.31
C HIS A 201 -10.59 -9.96 -3.77
N MET A 202 -10.11 -10.24 -2.56
CA MET A 202 -10.40 -11.51 -1.88
C MET A 202 -11.86 -11.60 -1.44
N PHE A 203 -12.52 -10.50 -1.08
CA PHE A 203 -13.93 -10.51 -0.68
C PHE A 203 -14.85 -10.89 -1.83
N ASP A 204 -14.62 -10.35 -3.02
CA ASP A 204 -15.38 -10.74 -4.23
C ASP A 204 -15.27 -12.25 -4.47
N LEU A 205 -14.08 -12.80 -4.22
CA LEU A 205 -13.84 -14.23 -4.33
C LEU A 205 -14.56 -15.03 -3.23
N VAL A 206 -14.53 -14.57 -1.98
CA VAL A 206 -15.19 -15.20 -0.83
C VAL A 206 -16.71 -15.15 -0.93
N GLN A 207 -17.29 -14.06 -1.43
CA GLN A 207 -18.73 -13.94 -1.66
C GLN A 207 -19.22 -14.91 -2.75
N SER A 208 -18.36 -15.28 -3.70
CA SER A 208 -18.67 -16.27 -4.72
C SER A 208 -18.61 -17.73 -4.23
N MET A 209 -18.08 -17.98 -3.02
CA MET A 209 -17.94 -19.32 -2.44
C MET A 209 -19.16 -19.70 -1.57
N PRO A 210 -19.57 -20.98 -1.54
CA PRO A 210 -20.64 -21.42 -0.64
C PRO A 210 -20.18 -21.36 0.83
N GLU A 211 -21.09 -20.98 1.74
CA GLU A 211 -20.78 -20.73 3.16
C GLU A 211 -20.10 -21.91 3.88
N GLN A 212 -20.45 -23.14 3.49
CA GLN A 212 -19.82 -24.36 4.03
C GLN A 212 -18.30 -24.36 3.81
N ARG A 213 -17.83 -23.86 2.66
CA ARG A 213 -16.40 -23.81 2.27
C ARG A 213 -15.66 -22.66 2.95
N VAL A 214 -16.37 -21.57 3.21
CA VAL A 214 -15.82 -20.43 3.94
C VAL A 214 -15.52 -20.80 5.40
N MET A 215 -16.33 -21.70 5.98
CA MET A 215 -16.12 -22.21 7.35
C MET A 215 -14.99 -23.24 7.48
N GLU A 216 -14.53 -23.85 6.38
CA GLU A 216 -13.40 -24.80 6.39
C GLU A 216 -12.06 -24.10 6.69
N SER A 217 -11.97 -22.80 6.45
CA SER A 217 -10.76 -22.00 6.69
C SER A 217 -11.05 -20.82 7.60
N ALA A 218 -10.36 -20.78 8.74
CA ALA A 218 -10.43 -19.66 9.68
C ALA A 218 -10.07 -18.32 9.04
N GLN A 219 -9.21 -18.32 8.02
CA GLN A 219 -8.86 -17.12 7.26
C GLN A 219 -10.01 -16.64 6.37
N CYS A 220 -10.71 -17.56 5.70
CA CYS A 220 -11.87 -17.25 4.87
C CYS A 220 -13.04 -16.75 5.71
N SER A 221 -13.28 -17.35 6.88
CA SER A 221 -14.31 -16.90 7.83
C SER A 221 -14.05 -15.48 8.33
N ARG A 222 -12.81 -15.17 8.76
CA ARG A 222 -12.43 -13.81 9.18
C ARG A 222 -12.63 -12.78 8.07
N LEU A 223 -12.26 -13.11 6.83
CA LEU A 223 -12.48 -12.24 5.67
C LEU A 223 -13.97 -12.05 5.39
N HIS A 224 -14.77 -13.11 5.50
CA HIS A 224 -16.21 -13.03 5.30
C HIS A 224 -16.90 -12.14 6.35
N ASP A 225 -16.52 -12.27 7.62
CA ASP A 225 -17.05 -11.43 8.70
C ASP A 225 -16.63 -9.97 8.53
N LYS A 226 -15.36 -9.73 8.14
CA LYS A 226 -14.85 -8.38 7.84
C LYS A 226 -15.55 -7.74 6.63
N ALA A 227 -16.04 -8.54 5.67
CA ALA A 227 -16.81 -8.05 4.53
C ALA A 227 -18.25 -7.66 4.90
N LYS A 228 -18.85 -8.30 5.91
CA LYS A 228 -20.21 -7.98 6.41
C LYS A 228 -20.25 -6.66 7.18
N VAL A 229 -19.15 -6.29 7.83
CA VAL A 229 -19.02 -4.99 8.49
C VAL A 229 -18.87 -3.92 7.40
N SER A 230 -19.99 -3.24 7.09
CA SER A 230 -20.05 -2.13 6.15
C SER A 230 -18.92 -1.14 6.43
N ARG A 231 -17.92 -1.10 5.54
CA ARG A 231 -16.88 -0.08 5.57
C ARG A 231 -17.53 1.22 5.11
N HIS A 232 -17.93 2.09 6.03
CA HIS A 232 -18.15 3.50 5.74
C HIS A 232 -16.84 4.06 5.17
N HIS A 233 -16.73 4.18 3.84
CA HIS A 233 -15.48 4.58 3.21
C HIS A 233 -15.37 6.09 3.19
N GLU A 234 -14.65 6.62 4.17
CA GLU A 234 -13.84 7.81 3.91
C GLU A 234 -12.91 7.53 2.71
N PRO A 235 -12.67 8.50 1.81
CA PRO A 235 -11.74 8.33 0.70
C PRO A 235 -10.36 7.87 1.20
N VAL A 236 -9.73 6.93 0.48
CA VAL A 236 -8.38 6.44 0.83
C VAL A 236 -7.38 7.60 0.98
N GLU A 237 -7.53 8.65 0.16
CA GLU A 237 -6.72 9.86 0.24
C GLU A 237 -6.90 10.62 1.56
N SER A 238 -8.12 10.69 2.14
CA SER A 238 -8.32 11.36 3.43
C SER A 238 -7.73 10.54 4.58
N ARG A 239 -7.95 9.22 4.58
CA ARG A 239 -7.36 8.29 5.56
C ARG A 239 -5.83 8.37 5.57
N LEU A 240 -5.21 8.34 4.39
CA LEU A 240 -3.74 8.46 4.27
C LEU A 240 -3.25 9.84 4.72
N ARG A 241 -3.94 10.93 4.38
CA ARG A 241 -3.55 12.28 4.84
C ARG A 241 -3.62 12.40 6.35
N LEU A 242 -4.67 11.87 7.00
CA LEU A 242 -4.79 11.88 8.46
C LEU A 242 -3.67 11.08 9.13
N ALA A 243 -3.37 9.89 8.63
CA ALA A 243 -2.30 9.05 9.16
C ALA A 243 -0.90 9.65 8.96
N VAL A 244 -0.62 10.21 7.77
CA VAL A 244 0.65 10.89 7.48
C VAL A 244 0.80 12.18 8.30
N SER A 245 -0.29 12.94 8.48
CA SER A 245 -0.30 14.12 9.35
C SER A 245 0.04 13.74 10.80
N ALA A 246 -0.58 12.69 11.32
CA ALA A 246 -0.32 12.19 12.67
C ALA A 246 1.15 11.74 12.84
N LEU A 247 1.74 11.07 11.85
CA LEU A 247 3.18 10.73 11.86
C LEU A 247 4.06 11.98 11.84
N SER A 248 3.73 12.96 11.00
CA SER A 248 4.51 14.21 10.92
C SER A 248 4.50 14.99 12.24
N GLU A 249 3.35 15.02 12.94
CA GLU A 249 3.22 15.64 14.26
C GLU A 249 4.04 14.90 15.33
N LEU A 250 4.29 13.61 15.16
CA LEU A 250 5.12 12.84 16.09
C LEU A 250 6.63 13.02 15.86
N GLY A 251 7.04 13.84 14.89
CA GLY A 251 8.43 14.02 14.50
C GLY A 251 8.86 13.06 13.38
N GLY A 252 7.90 12.56 12.60
CA GLY A 252 8.13 11.57 11.56
C GLY A 252 9.02 12.09 10.44
N GLY A 253 10.18 11.45 10.28
CA GLY A 253 11.20 11.79 9.30
C GLY A 253 11.17 10.90 8.06
N MET A 254 12.24 10.95 7.25
CA MET A 254 12.44 10.05 6.11
C MET A 254 12.52 8.56 6.54
N ASP A 255 13.02 8.31 7.76
CA ASP A 255 13.19 6.95 8.33
C ASP A 255 11.85 6.20 8.48
N ASP A 256 10.75 6.91 8.72
CA ASP A 256 9.41 6.29 8.83
C ASP A 256 8.88 5.86 7.47
N ILE A 257 9.25 6.55 6.39
CA ILE A 257 8.85 6.15 5.02
C ILE A 257 9.59 4.86 4.64
N ASP A 258 10.90 4.78 4.87
CA ASP A 258 11.67 3.58 4.58
C ASP A 258 11.17 2.37 5.39
N ARG A 259 10.76 2.62 6.64
CA ARG A 259 10.10 1.61 7.49
C ARG A 259 8.73 1.20 6.96
N VAL A 260 7.88 2.14 6.55
CA VAL A 260 6.59 1.84 5.89
C VAL A 260 6.80 0.99 4.64
N MET A 261 7.80 1.33 3.80
CA MET A 261 8.09 0.59 2.57
C MET A 261 8.67 -0.81 2.85
N THR A 262 9.48 -0.96 3.90
CA THR A 262 10.00 -2.29 4.30
C THR A 262 8.87 -3.20 4.80
N LEU A 263 7.94 -2.65 5.59
CA LEU A 263 6.78 -3.39 6.08
C LEU A 263 5.78 -3.67 4.96
N SER A 264 5.58 -2.75 4.02
CA SER A 264 4.70 -2.97 2.87
C SER A 264 5.21 -4.12 1.99
N ARG A 265 6.52 -4.21 1.74
CA ARG A 265 7.12 -5.36 1.03
C ARG A 265 6.78 -6.69 1.71
N ARG A 266 7.03 -6.81 3.02
CA ARG A 266 6.70 -8.03 3.79
C ARG A 266 5.20 -8.34 3.75
N GLN A 267 4.38 -7.30 3.77
CA GLN A 267 2.93 -7.46 3.73
C GLN A 267 2.45 -7.90 2.35
N ILE A 268 3.06 -7.45 1.25
CA ILE A 268 2.76 -7.94 -0.10
C ILE A 268 3.00 -9.44 -0.17
N ASP A 269 4.17 -9.93 0.30
CA ASP A 269 4.48 -11.36 0.32
C ASP A 269 3.43 -12.16 1.10
N LYS A 270 3.05 -11.65 2.29
CA LYS A 270 2.02 -12.27 3.14
C LYS A 270 0.64 -12.29 2.48
N GLN A 271 0.25 -11.22 1.78
CA GLN A 271 -1.04 -11.13 1.10
C GLN A 271 -1.09 -11.98 -0.18
N VAL A 272 0.03 -12.16 -0.87
CA VAL A 272 0.17 -13.11 -1.99
C VAL A 272 0.01 -14.54 -1.47
N ALA A 273 0.69 -14.92 -0.39
CA ALA A 273 0.53 -16.25 0.22
C ALA A 273 -0.91 -16.49 0.74
N ALA A 274 -1.54 -15.47 1.31
CA ALA A 274 -2.96 -15.50 1.69
C ALA A 274 -3.89 -15.74 0.49
N SER A 275 -3.64 -15.05 -0.62
CA SER A 275 -4.40 -15.18 -1.86
C SER A 275 -4.26 -16.58 -2.48
N VAL A 276 -3.07 -17.16 -2.41
CA VAL A 276 -2.80 -18.55 -2.81
C VAL A 276 -3.59 -19.54 -1.93
N SER A 277 -3.53 -19.35 -0.61
CA SER A 277 -4.23 -20.20 0.37
C SER A 277 -5.74 -20.16 0.15
N LEU A 278 -6.29 -18.98 -0.13
CA LEU A 278 -7.70 -18.79 -0.43
C LEU A 278 -8.12 -19.45 -1.76
N MET A 279 -7.27 -19.38 -2.79
CA MET A 279 -7.53 -20.10 -4.05
C MET A 279 -7.53 -21.62 -3.86
N ARG A 280 -6.68 -22.15 -2.97
CA ARG A 280 -6.68 -23.58 -2.62
C ARG A 280 -7.98 -24.03 -1.97
N VAL A 281 -8.49 -23.24 -1.02
CA VAL A 281 -9.80 -23.49 -0.38
C VAL A 281 -10.93 -23.45 -1.42
N ARG A 282 -10.91 -22.45 -2.31
CA ARG A 282 -11.90 -22.32 -3.39
C ARG A 282 -11.95 -23.57 -4.26
N ALA A 283 -10.79 -24.05 -4.67
CA ALA A 283 -10.66 -25.20 -5.57
C ALA A 283 -10.74 -26.58 -4.86
N SER A 284 -10.89 -26.63 -3.53
CA SER A 284 -10.75 -27.86 -2.70
C SER A 284 -9.49 -28.65 -3.03
N ILE A 285 -8.37 -27.95 -3.03
CA ILE A 285 -7.05 -28.53 -3.28
C ILE A 285 -6.49 -29.04 -1.94
N ASP A 286 -6.66 -30.34 -1.69
CA ASP A 286 -6.00 -31.06 -0.61
C ASP A 286 -4.56 -31.44 -0.99
N GLU A 287 -3.75 -31.91 -0.02
CA GLU A 287 -2.35 -32.35 -0.25
C GLU A 287 -2.19 -33.38 -1.39
N ASN A 288 -3.25 -34.10 -1.75
CA ASN A 288 -3.25 -35.15 -2.78
C ASN A 288 -3.87 -34.73 -4.13
N LEU A 289 -4.66 -33.65 -4.17
CA LEU A 289 -5.38 -33.18 -5.36
C LEU A 289 -4.86 -31.80 -5.75
N ALA A 290 -3.94 -31.77 -6.71
CA ALA A 290 -3.46 -30.52 -7.27
C ALA A 290 -4.54 -29.89 -8.15
N GLY A 291 -4.69 -28.57 -8.07
CA GLY A 291 -5.61 -27.81 -8.89
C GLY A 291 -5.20 -27.75 -10.36
N ASP A 292 -6.18 -27.47 -11.21
CA ASP A 292 -5.99 -27.29 -12.65
C ASP A 292 -5.36 -25.94 -13.03
N GLN A 293 -4.82 -25.86 -14.24
CA GLN A 293 -4.25 -24.64 -14.84
C GLN A 293 -5.26 -23.47 -14.90
N THR A 294 -6.57 -23.74 -14.85
CA THR A 294 -7.62 -22.73 -14.79
C THR A 294 -7.59 -21.93 -13.49
N HIS A 295 -7.39 -22.61 -12.34
CA HIS A 295 -7.27 -21.98 -11.03
C HIS A 295 -5.98 -21.17 -10.93
N LEU A 296 -4.90 -21.62 -11.57
CA LEU A 296 -3.67 -20.85 -11.69
C LEU A 296 -3.88 -19.55 -12.46
N THR A 297 -4.57 -19.59 -13.61
CA THR A 297 -4.89 -18.37 -14.38
C THR A 297 -5.72 -17.39 -13.54
N GLN A 298 -6.73 -17.87 -12.82
CA GLN A 298 -7.56 -17.04 -11.95
C GLN A 298 -6.78 -16.44 -10.78
N LEU A 299 -5.85 -17.20 -10.19
CA LEU A 299 -4.96 -16.72 -9.14
C LEU A 299 -4.08 -15.57 -9.66
N VAL A 300 -3.39 -15.78 -10.78
CA VAL A 300 -2.48 -14.77 -11.33
C VAL A 300 -3.25 -13.53 -11.77
N GLN A 301 -4.43 -13.70 -12.37
CA GLN A 301 -5.33 -12.59 -12.68
C GLN A 301 -5.70 -11.78 -11.43
N MET A 302 -6.12 -12.45 -10.36
CA MET A 302 -6.47 -11.80 -9.10
C MET A 302 -5.27 -11.05 -8.51
N ILE A 303 -4.09 -11.66 -8.46
CA ILE A 303 -2.88 -11.04 -7.92
C ILE A 303 -2.47 -9.82 -8.74
N VAL A 304 -2.56 -9.88 -10.08
CA VAL A 304 -2.30 -8.70 -10.92
C VAL A 304 -3.28 -7.57 -10.61
N CYS A 305 -4.58 -7.86 -10.43
CA CYS A 305 -5.56 -6.84 -10.02
C CYS A 305 -5.28 -6.27 -8.62
N GLN A 306 -4.93 -7.12 -7.65
CA GLN A 306 -4.56 -6.72 -6.29
C GLN A 306 -3.35 -5.79 -6.28
N LEU A 307 -2.31 -6.12 -7.06
CA LEU A 307 -1.13 -5.28 -7.24
C LEU A 307 -1.49 -3.96 -7.95
N GLU A 308 -2.30 -3.98 -9.01
CA GLU A 308 -2.75 -2.75 -9.68
C GLU A 308 -3.52 -1.81 -8.72
N SER A 309 -4.36 -2.36 -7.85
CA SER A 309 -5.10 -1.59 -6.83
C SER A 309 -4.18 -1.05 -5.72
N SER A 310 -3.26 -1.88 -5.23
CA SER A 310 -2.26 -1.45 -4.24
C SER A 310 -1.30 -0.39 -4.79
N ARG A 311 -0.90 -0.50 -6.06
CA ARG A 311 -0.14 0.55 -6.76
C ARG A 311 -0.91 1.87 -6.77
N ALA A 312 -2.22 1.85 -7.04
CA ALA A 312 -3.02 3.07 -7.06
C ALA A 312 -3.02 3.79 -5.70
N THR A 313 -3.06 3.04 -4.59
CA THR A 313 -2.96 3.62 -3.23
C THR A 313 -1.55 4.13 -2.93
N HIS A 314 -0.48 3.41 -3.32
CA HIS A 314 0.90 3.88 -3.19
C HIS A 314 1.18 5.14 -4.03
N LYS A 315 0.53 5.30 -5.19
CA LYS A 315 0.61 6.53 -5.99
C LYS A 315 -0.05 7.73 -5.31
N VAL A 316 -1.15 7.50 -4.58
CA VAL A 316 -1.77 8.54 -3.74
C VAL A 316 -0.82 8.93 -2.60
N LEU A 317 -0.15 7.95 -1.97
CA LEU A 317 0.86 8.21 -0.95
C LEU A 317 2.03 9.03 -1.51
N GLU A 318 2.56 8.65 -2.67
CA GLU A 318 3.62 9.39 -3.37
C GLU A 318 3.20 10.84 -3.65
N LYS A 319 1.96 11.08 -4.07
CA LYS A 319 1.41 12.43 -4.24
C LYS A 319 1.39 13.22 -2.93
N ILE A 320 1.03 12.60 -1.81
CA ILE A 320 1.02 13.25 -0.48
C ILE A 320 2.44 13.65 -0.06
N TYR A 321 3.44 12.82 -0.37
CA TYR A 321 4.85 13.08 -0.04
C TYR A 321 5.61 13.88 -1.10
N SER A 322 5.07 14.10 -2.31
CA SER A 322 5.74 14.81 -3.42
C SER A 322 6.03 16.29 -3.14
N THR A 323 5.44 16.87 -2.09
CA THR A 323 5.84 18.15 -1.51
C THR A 323 7.20 18.10 -0.80
N SER A 324 7.77 16.90 -0.60
CA SER A 324 9.06 16.60 -0.01
C SER A 324 9.99 15.91 -1.04
N PRO A 325 11.31 16.16 -1.05
CA PRO A 325 12.24 15.73 -2.12
C PRO A 325 12.46 14.20 -2.26
N GLY A 326 11.65 13.34 -1.63
CA GLY A 326 11.78 11.87 -1.61
C GLY A 326 10.77 11.07 -2.45
N GLY A 327 9.78 11.72 -3.08
CA GLY A 327 8.63 11.03 -3.73
C GLY A 327 8.99 9.88 -4.68
N ASN A 328 9.97 10.10 -5.57
CA ASN A 328 10.35 9.14 -6.61
C ASN A 328 10.90 7.78 -6.10
N LYS A 329 11.20 7.64 -4.80
CA LYS A 329 11.69 6.37 -4.23
C LYS A 329 10.56 5.41 -3.84
N ILE A 330 9.37 5.93 -3.53
CA ILE A 330 8.25 5.13 -3.02
C ILE A 330 7.78 4.14 -4.08
N MET A 331 7.51 4.63 -5.30
CA MET A 331 7.02 3.78 -6.39
C MET A 331 8.06 2.74 -6.84
N LYS A 332 9.35 3.10 -6.83
CA LYS A 332 10.44 2.17 -7.14
C LYS A 332 10.53 1.03 -6.12
N SER A 333 10.53 1.37 -4.82
CA SER A 333 10.57 0.37 -3.74
C SER A 333 9.33 -0.53 -3.74
N TYR A 334 8.15 0.02 -4.03
CA TYR A 334 6.93 -0.76 -4.22
C TYR A 334 7.08 -1.79 -5.35
N TRP A 335 7.52 -1.37 -6.54
CA TRP A 335 7.69 -2.27 -7.68
C TRP A 335 8.81 -3.29 -7.49
N GLU A 336 9.87 -2.97 -6.76
CA GLU A 336 10.89 -3.95 -6.36
C GLU A 336 10.28 -5.02 -5.43
N GLY A 337 9.47 -4.63 -4.44
CA GLY A 337 8.76 -5.57 -3.57
C GLY A 337 7.77 -6.45 -4.34
N ALA A 338 6.93 -5.84 -5.19
CA ALA A 338 5.93 -6.54 -5.99
C ALA A 338 6.55 -7.52 -7.01
N GLN A 339 7.64 -7.12 -7.69
CA GLN A 339 8.33 -8.01 -8.64
C GLN A 339 8.89 -9.24 -7.94
N ASN A 340 9.53 -9.08 -6.78
CA ASN A 340 10.05 -10.21 -6.01
C ASN A 340 8.95 -11.18 -5.55
N ALA A 341 7.81 -10.66 -5.09
CA ALA A 341 6.66 -11.48 -4.68
C ALA A 341 6.09 -12.28 -5.86
N VAL A 342 5.97 -11.65 -7.03
CA VAL A 342 5.51 -12.32 -8.26
C VAL A 342 6.54 -13.32 -8.77
N GLU A 343 7.84 -13.00 -8.77
CA GLU A 343 8.90 -13.93 -9.15
C GLU A 343 8.91 -15.17 -8.27
N SER A 344 8.79 -15.02 -6.94
CA SER A 344 8.69 -16.15 -6.01
C SER A 344 7.45 -17.00 -6.31
N LEU A 345 6.29 -16.36 -6.48
CA LEU A 345 5.05 -17.07 -6.82
C LEU A 345 5.19 -17.86 -8.12
N VAL A 346 5.73 -17.23 -9.17
CA VAL A 346 5.91 -17.86 -10.47
C VAL A 346 6.91 -19.01 -10.34
N SER A 347 8.03 -18.80 -9.66
CA SER A 347 9.05 -19.82 -9.38
C SER A 347 8.47 -21.04 -8.69
N ASP A 348 7.62 -20.85 -7.67
CA ASP A 348 6.99 -21.97 -6.93
C ASP A 348 6.08 -22.83 -7.80
N HIS A 349 5.49 -22.25 -8.86
CA HIS A 349 4.59 -22.93 -9.79
C HIS A 349 5.29 -23.44 -11.06
N LEU A 350 6.57 -23.10 -11.26
CA LEU A 350 7.39 -23.57 -12.37
C LEU A 350 8.33 -24.69 -11.92
N ASP A 351 8.41 -25.76 -12.71
CA ASP A 351 9.46 -26.75 -12.50
C ASP A 351 10.76 -26.25 -13.18
N ILE A 352 11.71 -25.80 -12.37
CA ILE A 352 13.01 -25.23 -12.79
C ILE A 352 14.08 -26.32 -12.98
N THR A 353 13.75 -27.60 -12.80
CA THR A 353 14.74 -28.70 -12.87
C THR A 353 15.37 -28.82 -14.28
N PRO A 354 16.68 -28.68 -14.48
CA PRO A 354 17.28 -28.84 -15.81
C PRO A 354 16.98 -30.22 -16.42
N LEU A 355 16.74 -30.27 -17.74
CA LEU A 355 16.46 -31.51 -18.50
C LEU A 355 17.51 -32.62 -18.32
N ALA A 356 18.69 -32.29 -17.80
CA ALA A 356 19.81 -33.22 -17.60
C ALA A 356 19.61 -34.26 -16.48
N ALA A 357 18.55 -34.17 -15.68
CA ALA A 357 18.25 -35.15 -14.63
C ALA A 357 17.18 -36.17 -15.06
N LYS A 358 17.43 -36.91 -16.15
CA LYS A 358 16.84 -38.25 -16.29
C LYS A 358 17.91 -39.26 -15.90
N GLU A 359 18.01 -39.54 -14.60
CA GLU A 359 18.52 -40.86 -14.21
C GLU A 359 17.58 -41.92 -14.79
N PRO A 360 18.12 -43.04 -15.32
CA PRO A 360 17.29 -44.10 -15.85
C PRO A 360 16.40 -44.65 -14.73
N ILE A 361 15.09 -44.70 -15.00
CA ILE A 361 14.10 -45.35 -14.17
C ILE A 361 14.43 -46.84 -14.15
N ASP A 362 15.23 -47.25 -13.18
CA ASP A 362 15.34 -48.65 -12.81
C ASP A 362 14.20 -48.92 -11.83
N SER A 363 13.28 -49.78 -12.26
CA SER A 363 12.08 -50.18 -11.52
C SER A 363 12.46 -51.03 -10.30
N LYS A 364 12.93 -50.38 -9.23
CA LYS A 364 12.97 -50.98 -7.90
C LYS A 364 12.20 -50.10 -6.93
N LYS A 365 10.92 -50.42 -6.75
CA LYS A 365 10.18 -50.07 -5.53
C LYS A 365 11.04 -50.50 -4.34
N PRO A 366 11.46 -49.60 -3.43
CA PRO A 366 12.02 -50.04 -2.17
C PRO A 366 10.87 -50.65 -1.38
N LEU A 367 10.87 -51.98 -1.29
CA LEU A 367 9.81 -52.78 -0.68
C LEU A 367 9.82 -52.74 0.86
N PHE A 368 10.65 -51.89 1.46
CA PHE A 368 10.75 -51.72 2.90
C PHE A 368 10.94 -50.24 3.26
N ARG A 369 9.92 -49.65 3.89
CA ARG A 369 10.14 -48.55 4.85
C ARG A 369 10.42 -49.21 6.20
N PHE A 370 11.57 -48.94 6.77
CA PHE A 370 11.84 -49.24 8.18
C PHE A 370 11.35 -48.06 9.02
N ASP A 371 10.11 -48.14 9.50
CA ASP A 371 9.57 -47.28 10.55
C ASP A 371 10.07 -47.79 11.92
N ALA A 372 11.36 -47.60 12.23
CA ALA A 372 11.89 -47.72 13.61
C ALA A 372 13.40 -47.40 13.64
N THR A 373 13.75 -46.13 13.85
CA THR A 373 14.98 -45.76 14.55
C THR A 373 14.66 -44.55 15.43
N ALA A 374 14.00 -44.83 16.55
CA ALA A 374 14.08 -43.99 17.73
C ALA A 374 15.54 -44.03 18.23
N PHE A 375 16.05 -42.90 18.72
CA PHE A 375 17.42 -42.65 19.20
C PHE A 375 18.48 -42.25 18.17
N ALA A 376 18.35 -41.02 17.66
CA ALA A 376 19.48 -40.11 17.56
C ALA A 376 18.97 -38.66 17.70
N SER A 377 18.78 -38.22 18.94
CA SER A 377 18.54 -36.80 19.25
C SER A 377 19.81 -36.00 18.99
N GLY A 378 19.92 -35.45 17.77
CA GLY A 378 20.70 -34.25 17.52
C GLY A 378 19.72 -33.08 17.51
N THR A 379 19.87 -32.16 18.44
CA THR A 379 19.06 -30.94 18.60
C THR A 379 19.08 -30.09 17.33
N SER A 380 18.15 -30.33 16.41
CA SER A 380 17.66 -29.32 15.49
C SER A 380 16.49 -28.62 16.18
N THR A 381 16.74 -27.43 16.71
CA THR A 381 15.71 -26.43 16.89
C THR A 381 14.94 -26.35 15.58
N THR A 382 13.70 -26.84 15.59
CA THR A 382 12.77 -26.71 14.47
C THR A 382 12.54 -25.23 14.24
N ASP A 383 13.27 -24.68 13.28
CA ASP A 383 13.01 -23.38 12.71
C ASP A 383 11.68 -23.51 11.94
N PRO A 384 10.62 -22.75 12.27
CA PRO A 384 9.31 -22.88 11.63
C PRO A 384 9.26 -22.32 10.19
N SER A 385 10.42 -22.20 9.53
CA SER A 385 10.64 -21.43 8.29
C SER A 385 10.65 -22.26 7.00
N LEU A 386 10.52 -23.59 7.07
CA LEU A 386 10.48 -24.47 5.88
C LEU A 386 9.14 -25.21 5.78
N GLN A 387 8.05 -24.46 5.66
CA GLN A 387 6.84 -25.00 5.05
C GLN A 387 7.11 -25.15 3.55
N SER A 388 6.88 -26.35 3.00
CA SER A 388 6.86 -26.57 1.55
C SER A 388 5.95 -25.53 0.89
N PRO A 389 6.36 -24.91 -0.24
CA PRO A 389 5.59 -23.84 -0.87
C PRO A 389 4.16 -24.30 -1.12
N LEU A 390 3.20 -23.49 -0.68
CA LEU A 390 1.77 -23.76 -0.88
C LEU A 390 1.48 -23.53 -2.36
N VAL A 391 1.50 -24.58 -3.19
CA VAL A 391 1.25 -24.45 -4.63
C VAL A 391 -0.21 -24.80 -4.96
N VAL A 392 -0.82 -24.09 -5.92
CA VAL A 392 -2.19 -24.37 -6.40
C VAL A 392 -2.21 -25.54 -7.38
N CYS A 393 -1.20 -25.68 -8.23
CA CYS A 393 -1.09 -26.77 -9.21
C CYS A 393 0.26 -27.46 -9.08
N ARG A 394 0.44 -28.64 -9.69
CA ARG A 394 1.77 -29.28 -9.69
C ARG A 394 2.75 -28.40 -10.47
N PRO A 395 3.96 -28.15 -9.94
CA PRO A 395 4.99 -27.41 -10.66
C PRO A 395 5.25 -28.04 -12.03
N SER A 396 5.18 -27.23 -13.09
CA SER A 396 5.39 -27.66 -14.47
C SER A 396 5.87 -26.48 -15.28
N ALA A 397 6.81 -26.69 -16.21
CA ALA A 397 7.24 -25.62 -17.10
C ALA A 397 6.11 -25.09 -18.00
N PHE A 398 5.07 -25.91 -18.27
CA PHE A 398 3.91 -25.49 -19.07
C PHE A 398 2.96 -24.54 -18.34
N ASN A 399 3.09 -24.40 -17.03
CA ASN A 399 2.32 -23.43 -16.25
C ASN A 399 2.63 -21.99 -16.67
N ILE A 400 3.77 -21.73 -17.31
CA ILE A 400 4.09 -20.39 -17.84
C ILE A 400 3.10 -19.93 -18.91
N VAL A 401 2.53 -20.83 -19.70
CA VAL A 401 1.65 -20.52 -20.84
C VAL A 401 0.38 -19.78 -20.38
N PRO A 402 -0.42 -20.28 -19.42
CA PRO A 402 -1.58 -19.56 -18.90
C PRO A 402 -1.22 -18.30 -18.09
N MET A 403 -0.04 -18.24 -17.47
CA MET A 403 0.39 -17.08 -16.67
C MET A 403 0.88 -15.92 -17.54
N PHE A 404 1.47 -16.21 -18.70
CA PHE A 404 2.18 -15.24 -19.52
C PHE A 404 1.35 -14.02 -19.96
N PRO A 405 0.08 -14.13 -20.39
CA PRO A 405 -0.71 -12.95 -20.76
C PRO A 405 -0.85 -11.93 -19.62
N TRP A 406 -1.01 -12.42 -18.39
CA TRP A 406 -1.13 -11.59 -17.18
C TRP A 406 0.22 -11.00 -16.76
N LEU A 407 1.28 -11.83 -16.79
CA LEU A 407 2.64 -11.37 -16.52
C LEU A 407 3.07 -10.29 -17.52
N ARG A 408 2.70 -10.44 -18.80
CA ARG A 408 2.99 -9.43 -19.81
C ARG A 408 2.31 -8.10 -19.53
N LYS A 409 1.01 -8.12 -19.21
CA LYS A 409 0.28 -6.91 -18.83
C LYS A 409 0.97 -6.21 -17.65
N LEU A 410 1.41 -6.98 -16.65
CA LEU A 410 2.14 -6.46 -15.49
C LEU A 410 3.50 -5.88 -15.87
N MET A 411 4.31 -6.62 -16.65
CA MET A 411 5.64 -6.17 -17.11
C MET A 411 5.54 -4.86 -17.91
N ASP A 412 4.63 -4.76 -18.88
CA ASP A 412 4.42 -3.55 -19.67
C ASP A 412 3.98 -2.36 -18.78
N SER A 413 3.18 -2.63 -17.74
CA SER A 413 2.71 -1.64 -16.78
C SER A 413 3.83 -1.12 -15.87
N ILE A 414 4.73 -2.01 -15.42
CA ILE A 414 5.92 -1.66 -14.62
C ILE A 414 6.86 -0.79 -15.44
N GLU A 415 7.24 -1.23 -16.64
CA GLU A 415 8.23 -0.53 -17.49
C GLU A 415 7.76 0.86 -17.90
N LYS A 416 6.45 1.05 -18.09
CA LYS A 416 5.85 2.35 -18.37
C LYS A 416 5.99 3.34 -17.21
N GLU A 417 6.00 2.86 -15.97
CA GLU A 417 6.07 3.72 -14.78
C GLU A 417 7.49 3.91 -14.25
N THR A 418 8.30 2.86 -14.21
CA THR A 418 9.67 2.94 -13.70
C THR A 418 10.63 3.51 -14.75
N GLY A 419 10.28 3.45 -16.04
CA GLY A 419 11.18 3.79 -17.13
C GLY A 419 12.33 2.79 -17.31
N GLU A 420 12.39 1.74 -16.49
CA GLU A 420 13.40 0.68 -16.57
C GLU A 420 12.92 -0.41 -17.53
N SER A 421 13.54 -0.51 -18.70
CA SER A 421 13.28 -1.59 -19.67
C SER A 421 14.59 -2.30 -20.04
N PRO A 422 14.68 -3.65 -19.94
CA PRO A 422 13.68 -4.57 -19.39
C PRO A 422 13.62 -4.53 -17.85
N CYS A 423 12.42 -4.70 -17.26
CA CYS A 423 12.24 -4.82 -15.81
C CYS A 423 12.78 -6.17 -15.25
N GLN A 424 12.95 -6.29 -13.93
CA GLN A 424 13.48 -7.51 -13.28
C GLN A 424 12.64 -8.74 -13.64
N LEU A 425 11.32 -8.62 -13.52
CA LEU A 425 10.39 -9.70 -13.86
C LEU A 425 10.51 -10.11 -15.33
N ARG A 426 10.72 -9.16 -16.25
CA ARG A 426 10.92 -9.46 -17.67
C ARG A 426 12.23 -10.22 -17.90
N ARG A 427 13.32 -9.86 -17.21
CA ARG A 427 14.59 -10.61 -17.30
C ARG A 427 14.42 -12.04 -16.81
N PHE A 428 13.76 -12.24 -15.67
CA PHE A 428 13.47 -13.56 -15.10
C PHE A 428 12.63 -14.42 -16.07
N VAL A 429 11.47 -13.91 -16.50
CA VAL A 429 10.58 -14.63 -17.42
C VAL A 429 11.29 -14.92 -18.74
N HIS A 430 12.10 -13.99 -19.24
CA HIS A 430 12.86 -14.20 -20.48
C HIS A 430 13.89 -15.31 -20.38
N SER A 431 14.73 -15.32 -19.33
CA SER A 431 15.71 -16.39 -19.09
C SER A 431 15.00 -17.73 -18.95
N PHE A 432 13.95 -17.82 -18.12
CA PHE A 432 13.19 -19.06 -17.97
C PHE A 432 12.60 -19.56 -19.29
N VAL A 433 11.96 -18.67 -20.07
CA VAL A 433 11.32 -19.08 -21.31
C VAL A 433 12.35 -19.53 -22.35
N MET A 434 13.43 -18.78 -22.54
CA MET A 434 14.44 -19.09 -23.56
C MET A 434 15.30 -20.30 -23.19
N GLU A 435 15.77 -20.38 -21.94
CA GLU A 435 16.77 -21.38 -21.54
C GLU A 435 16.14 -22.70 -21.10
N MET A 436 14.92 -22.65 -20.53
CA MET A 436 14.27 -23.83 -19.95
C MET A 436 13.03 -24.25 -20.74
N PHE A 437 12.07 -23.35 -20.94
CA PHE A 437 10.78 -23.71 -21.54
C PHE A 437 10.91 -24.11 -23.02
N VAL A 438 11.57 -23.28 -23.84
CA VAL A 438 11.73 -23.55 -25.28
C VAL A 438 12.49 -24.86 -25.53
N GLU A 439 13.55 -25.14 -24.78
CA GLU A 439 14.29 -26.40 -24.91
C GLU A 439 13.45 -27.62 -24.47
N ARG A 440 12.63 -27.49 -23.41
CA ARG A 440 11.66 -28.54 -23.02
C ARG A 440 10.61 -28.79 -24.09
N VAL A 441 10.03 -27.73 -24.65
CA VAL A 441 9.04 -27.84 -25.75
C VAL A 441 9.68 -28.50 -26.96
N LYS A 442 10.88 -28.08 -27.35
CA LYS A 442 11.63 -28.66 -28.47
C LYS A 442 11.91 -30.15 -28.27
N ALA A 443 12.41 -30.55 -27.10
CA ALA A 443 12.69 -31.96 -26.79
C ALA A 443 11.41 -32.81 -26.78
N GLY A 444 10.34 -32.32 -26.15
CA GLY A 444 9.04 -33.00 -26.14
C GLY A 444 8.41 -33.10 -27.53
N LEU A 445 8.57 -32.08 -28.36
CA LEU A 445 8.09 -32.07 -29.74
C LEU A 445 8.86 -33.06 -30.60
N ALA A 446 10.19 -33.11 -30.48
CA ALA A 446 11.03 -34.07 -31.20
C ALA A 446 10.66 -35.52 -30.87
N ASP A 447 10.50 -35.86 -29.59
CA ASP A 447 10.09 -37.21 -29.15
C ASP A 447 8.69 -37.58 -29.68
N ARG A 448 7.73 -36.64 -29.62
CA ARG A 448 6.37 -36.87 -30.13
C ARG A 448 6.32 -37.01 -31.64
N ILE A 449 7.12 -36.24 -32.38
CA ILE A 449 7.27 -36.41 -33.83
C ILE A 449 7.87 -37.78 -34.13
N GLU A 450 8.97 -38.15 -33.48
CA GLU A 450 9.61 -39.46 -33.67
C GLU A 450 8.64 -40.62 -33.39
N ASN A 451 7.88 -40.52 -32.29
CA ASN A 451 6.83 -41.48 -31.93
C ASN A 451 5.66 -41.49 -32.94
N ALA A 452 5.29 -40.33 -33.49
CA ALA A 452 4.26 -40.23 -34.51
C ALA A 452 4.69 -40.85 -35.83
N LEU A 453 6.00 -40.89 -36.13
CA LEU A 453 6.56 -41.40 -37.38
C LEU A 453 7.00 -42.89 -37.31
N ARG A 454 7.46 -43.39 -36.16
CA ARG A 454 8.03 -44.75 -36.01
C ARG A 454 7.05 -45.91 -35.82
N ARG A 455 5.80 -45.70 -35.37
CA ARG A 455 4.89 -46.80 -35.03
C ARG A 455 4.49 -47.63 -36.26
N SER A 456 4.56 -48.98 -36.17
CA SER A 456 4.21 -49.91 -37.27
C SER A 456 2.75 -49.82 -37.74
N ASP A 457 1.87 -49.28 -36.89
CA ASP A 457 0.46 -49.00 -37.21
C ASP A 457 0.27 -47.81 -38.17
N ASN A 458 1.34 -47.07 -38.49
CA ASN A 458 1.29 -45.94 -39.43
C ASN A 458 1.10 -46.37 -40.88
N THR A 459 1.16 -47.66 -41.21
CA THR A 459 1.02 -48.17 -42.58
C THR A 459 -0.44 -48.39 -43.01
N ARG A 460 -1.38 -48.40 -42.06
CA ARG A 460 -2.80 -48.62 -42.33
C ARG A 460 -3.57 -47.29 -42.22
N PRO A 461 -4.12 -46.76 -43.33
CA PRO A 461 -4.89 -45.53 -43.27
C PRO A 461 -6.19 -45.73 -42.48
N ARG A 462 -6.53 -44.75 -41.64
CA ARG A 462 -7.77 -44.70 -40.85
C ARG A 462 -8.77 -43.76 -41.52
N THR A 463 -10.06 -44.06 -41.37
CA THR A 463 -11.12 -43.18 -41.85
C THR A 463 -11.17 -41.93 -40.96
N SER A 464 -10.78 -40.79 -41.51
CA SER A 464 -10.88 -39.47 -40.89
C SER A 464 -12.14 -38.76 -41.40
N ILE A 465 -12.84 -38.07 -40.49
CA ILE A 465 -14.08 -37.35 -40.78
C ILE A 465 -13.77 -35.85 -40.70
N ASN A 466 -13.87 -35.15 -41.83
CA ASN A 466 -13.76 -33.68 -41.84
C ASN A 466 -15.13 -33.01 -41.58
N SER A 467 -15.12 -31.70 -41.27
CA SER A 467 -16.31 -30.87 -41.01
C SER A 467 -17.34 -30.82 -42.15
N VAL A 468 -17.00 -31.35 -43.33
CA VAL A 468 -17.83 -31.42 -44.55
C VAL A 468 -18.35 -32.85 -44.84
N ARG A 469 -18.29 -33.78 -43.87
CA ARG A 469 -18.76 -35.19 -44.02
C ARG A 469 -18.19 -35.92 -45.26
N ARG A 470 -16.92 -35.66 -45.59
CA ARG A 470 -16.20 -36.41 -46.63
C ARG A 470 -15.19 -37.34 -45.94
N PHE A 471 -15.24 -38.62 -46.30
CA PHE A 471 -14.46 -39.68 -45.65
C PHE A 471 -13.11 -39.82 -46.35
N TYR A 472 -12.02 -39.47 -45.66
CA TYR A 472 -10.67 -39.67 -46.17
C TYR A 472 -9.98 -40.80 -45.42
N LYS A 473 -9.26 -41.65 -46.14
CA LYS A 473 -8.42 -42.70 -45.54
C LYS A 473 -7.00 -42.14 -45.39
N VAL A 474 -6.73 -41.54 -44.24
CA VAL A 474 -5.47 -40.81 -43.97
C VAL A 474 -4.57 -41.61 -43.04
N LEU A 475 -3.27 -41.50 -43.22
CA LEU A 475 -2.26 -42.08 -42.35
C LEU A 475 -2.32 -41.40 -40.97
N PRO A 476 -2.32 -42.17 -39.86
CA PRO A 476 -2.34 -41.61 -38.51
C PRO A 476 -1.17 -40.67 -38.18
N SER A 477 -0.05 -40.78 -38.91
CA SER A 477 1.09 -39.87 -38.79
C SER A 477 0.74 -38.44 -39.21
N CYS A 478 -0.10 -38.26 -40.24
CA CYS A 478 -0.50 -36.95 -40.75
C CYS A 478 -1.43 -36.21 -39.79
N GLU A 479 -2.39 -36.93 -39.18
CA GLU A 479 -3.29 -36.36 -38.17
C GLU A 479 -2.51 -35.90 -36.94
N ARG A 480 -1.58 -36.72 -36.43
CA ARG A 480 -0.74 -36.35 -35.28
C ARG A 480 0.17 -35.17 -35.58
N VAL A 481 0.76 -35.09 -36.77
CA VAL A 481 1.58 -33.93 -37.16
C VAL A 481 0.74 -32.65 -37.23
N LEU A 482 -0.52 -32.75 -37.67
CA LEU A 482 -1.45 -31.62 -37.64
C LEU A 482 -1.80 -31.20 -36.20
N GLU A 483 -2.04 -32.13 -35.29
CA GLU A 483 -2.24 -31.84 -33.86
C GLU A 483 -1.03 -31.10 -33.26
N LEU A 484 0.19 -31.56 -33.55
CA LEU A 484 1.42 -30.89 -33.13
C LEU A 484 1.54 -29.47 -33.69
N CYS A 485 1.15 -29.26 -34.95
CA CYS A 485 1.11 -27.91 -35.54
C CYS A 485 0.09 -27.00 -34.83
N GLN A 486 -1.07 -27.52 -34.44
CA GLN A 486 -2.10 -26.78 -33.70
C GLN A 486 -1.62 -26.40 -32.29
N GLU A 487 -0.90 -27.29 -31.62
CA GLU A 487 -0.30 -27.03 -30.31
C GLU A 487 0.76 -25.91 -30.38
N VAL A 488 1.67 -25.98 -31.36
CA VAL A 488 2.69 -24.93 -31.56
C VAL A 488 2.03 -23.60 -31.91
N HIS A 489 0.95 -23.60 -32.69
CA HIS A 489 0.15 -22.39 -32.92
C HIS A 489 -0.46 -21.84 -31.61
N GLY A 490 -1.01 -22.72 -30.76
CA GLY A 490 -1.51 -22.32 -29.44
C GLY A 490 -0.45 -21.63 -28.57
N LEU A 491 0.79 -22.11 -28.63
CA LEU A 491 1.94 -21.47 -27.97
C LEU A 491 2.28 -20.11 -28.58
N ILE A 492 2.27 -19.97 -29.91
CA ILE A 492 2.51 -18.69 -30.59
C ILE A 492 1.45 -17.64 -30.19
N VAL A 493 0.18 -18.04 -30.11
CA VAL A 493 -0.91 -17.14 -29.72
C VAL A 493 -0.80 -16.74 -28.24
N SER A 494 -0.50 -17.70 -27.37
CA SER A 494 -0.42 -17.47 -25.92
C SER A 494 0.84 -16.69 -25.52
N MET A 495 1.96 -16.90 -26.22
CA MET A 495 3.28 -16.37 -25.91
C MET A 495 3.90 -15.64 -27.10
N ASP A 496 3.23 -14.57 -27.50
CA ASP A 496 3.49 -13.85 -28.74
C ASP A 496 4.83 -13.11 -28.82
N LEU A 497 5.44 -12.73 -27.69
CA LEU A 497 6.80 -12.16 -27.65
C LEU A 497 7.87 -13.14 -28.14
N TYR A 498 7.58 -14.43 -28.13
CA TYR A 498 8.49 -15.51 -28.51
C TYR A 498 8.00 -16.27 -29.76
N ALA A 499 7.09 -15.65 -30.51
CA ALA A 499 6.47 -16.24 -31.68
C ALA A 499 7.49 -16.70 -32.73
N ASP A 500 8.62 -16.01 -32.85
CA ASP A 500 9.75 -16.37 -33.72
C ASP A 500 10.34 -17.75 -33.37
N ARG A 501 10.60 -17.99 -32.08
CA ARG A 501 11.16 -19.25 -31.58
C ARG A 501 10.19 -20.40 -31.78
N PHE A 502 8.91 -20.21 -31.43
CA PHE A 502 7.89 -21.24 -31.63
C PHE A 502 7.61 -21.51 -33.11
N ALA A 503 7.64 -20.50 -33.96
CA ALA A 503 7.50 -20.69 -35.40
C ALA A 503 8.71 -21.40 -36.03
N ALA A 504 9.92 -21.24 -35.47
CA ALA A 504 11.06 -22.08 -35.85
C ALA A 504 10.86 -23.56 -35.45
N LEU A 505 10.26 -23.84 -34.28
CA LEU A 505 9.87 -25.21 -33.91
C LEU A 505 8.77 -25.76 -34.82
N TRP A 506 7.84 -24.92 -35.26
CA TRP A 506 6.85 -25.30 -36.26
C TRP A 506 7.51 -25.73 -37.58
N LEU A 507 8.50 -24.97 -38.06
CA LEU A 507 9.28 -25.36 -39.24
C LEU A 507 10.02 -26.68 -39.04
N LEU A 508 10.58 -26.91 -37.85
CA LEU A 508 11.26 -28.17 -37.52
C LEU A 508 10.29 -29.37 -37.67
N VAL A 509 9.07 -29.25 -37.14
CA VAL A 509 8.02 -30.29 -37.26
C VAL A 509 7.72 -30.62 -38.72
N LEU A 510 7.50 -29.59 -39.54
CA LEU A 510 7.15 -29.75 -40.94
C LEU A 510 8.33 -30.33 -41.75
N THR A 511 9.55 -29.92 -41.43
CA THR A 511 10.77 -30.41 -42.09
C THR A 511 11.01 -31.89 -41.77
N ASP A 512 10.87 -32.29 -40.51
CA ASP A 512 11.02 -33.69 -40.10
C ASP A 512 9.92 -34.57 -40.69
N TYR A 513 8.69 -34.07 -40.76
CA TYR A 513 7.60 -34.76 -41.43
C TYR A 513 7.85 -34.94 -42.93
N ASN A 514 8.26 -33.88 -43.64
CA ASN A 514 8.57 -33.93 -45.07
C ASN A 514 9.71 -34.93 -45.34
N LYS A 515 10.77 -34.90 -44.52
CA LYS A 515 11.86 -35.87 -44.60
C LYS A 515 11.36 -37.30 -44.42
N ASN A 516 10.53 -37.59 -43.42
CA ASN A 516 10.01 -38.94 -43.21
C ASN A 516 9.09 -39.41 -44.34
N VAL A 517 8.24 -38.52 -44.87
CA VAL A 517 7.39 -38.80 -46.04
C VAL A 517 8.26 -39.14 -47.25
N THR A 518 9.32 -38.37 -47.47
CA THR A 518 10.30 -38.59 -48.54
C THR A 518 10.99 -39.95 -48.34
N ASP A 519 11.46 -40.25 -47.13
CA ASP A 519 12.08 -41.54 -46.79
C ASP A 519 11.11 -42.72 -47.02
N MET A 520 9.82 -42.56 -46.67
CA MET A 520 8.78 -43.57 -46.95
C MET A 520 8.58 -43.78 -48.45
N TYR A 521 8.47 -42.71 -49.22
CA TYR A 521 8.35 -42.77 -50.67
C TYR A 521 9.58 -43.45 -51.30
N GLU A 522 10.78 -43.07 -50.88
CA GLU A 522 12.03 -43.64 -51.38
C GLU A 522 12.18 -45.13 -51.03
N ARG A 523 11.81 -45.55 -49.82
CA ARG A 523 11.82 -46.98 -49.43
C ARG A 523 10.94 -47.83 -50.34
N THR A 524 9.79 -47.30 -50.75
CA THR A 524 8.86 -48.04 -51.62
C THR A 524 9.24 -47.97 -53.10
N THR A 525 9.92 -46.90 -53.53
CA THR A 525 10.22 -46.64 -54.95
C THR A 525 11.65 -46.96 -55.38
N LYS A 526 12.59 -47.19 -54.47
CA LYS A 526 13.94 -47.69 -54.79
C LYS A 526 13.94 -49.22 -54.86
N SER A 527 14.66 -49.79 -55.83
CA SER A 527 14.82 -51.24 -55.92
C SER A 527 15.89 -51.72 -54.93
N LEU A 528 15.62 -52.84 -54.24
CA LEU A 528 16.46 -53.43 -53.18
C LEU A 528 17.69 -54.20 -53.69
N SER A 529 18.03 -54.14 -54.98
CA SER A 529 19.19 -54.85 -55.52
C SER A 529 20.48 -54.05 -55.34
N GLU A 530 21.04 -54.06 -54.12
CA GLU A 530 22.49 -53.89 -53.95
C GLU A 530 23.17 -55.21 -54.30
N VAL A 531 23.46 -55.40 -55.58
CA VAL A 531 24.46 -56.36 -56.04
C VAL A 531 25.41 -55.58 -56.94
N ASP A 532 26.67 -55.50 -56.52
CA ASP A 532 27.82 -54.93 -57.24
C ASP A 532 27.71 -53.48 -57.73
N GLY A 533 28.02 -52.50 -56.85
CA GLY A 533 28.57 -51.19 -57.25
C GLY A 533 27.74 -50.30 -58.20
N VAL A 534 26.54 -50.73 -58.61
CA VAL A 534 25.62 -50.01 -59.49
C VAL A 534 24.66 -49.22 -58.60
N PRO A 535 24.47 -47.90 -58.85
CA PRO A 535 23.56 -47.09 -58.06
C PRO A 535 22.13 -47.66 -58.14
N SER A 536 21.48 -47.81 -56.98
CA SER A 536 20.08 -48.25 -56.85
C SER A 536 19.19 -47.54 -57.88
N ARG A 537 18.69 -48.30 -58.87
CA ARG A 537 17.77 -47.77 -59.88
C ARG A 537 16.38 -47.61 -59.24
N ARG A 538 15.78 -46.42 -59.41
CA ARG A 538 14.37 -46.20 -59.05
C ARG A 538 13.49 -47.15 -59.88
N LYS A 539 12.40 -47.65 -59.28
CA LYS A 539 11.34 -48.34 -60.02
C LYS A 539 10.88 -47.43 -61.17
N ILE A 540 10.60 -48.01 -62.34
CA ILE A 540 10.38 -47.24 -63.58
C ILE A 540 9.23 -46.25 -63.44
N SER A 541 8.16 -46.65 -62.75
CA SER A 541 7.01 -45.77 -62.48
C SER A 541 7.38 -44.51 -61.68
N ALA A 542 8.31 -44.63 -60.73
CA ALA A 542 8.79 -43.49 -59.95
C ALA A 542 9.77 -42.61 -60.74
N ALA A 543 10.56 -43.21 -61.64
CA ALA A 543 11.42 -42.46 -62.56
C ALA A 543 10.59 -41.63 -63.56
N TRP A 544 9.56 -42.23 -64.15
CA TRP A 544 8.64 -41.54 -65.06
C TRP A 544 7.81 -40.45 -64.37
N ALA A 545 7.37 -40.67 -63.13
CA ALA A 545 6.64 -39.66 -62.36
C ALA A 545 7.52 -38.47 -61.93
N ALA A 546 8.83 -38.68 -61.78
CA ALA A 546 9.78 -37.62 -61.42
C ALA A 546 10.20 -36.75 -62.61
N ASP A 547 10.06 -37.25 -63.84
CA ASP A 547 10.32 -36.51 -65.06
C ASP A 547 9.08 -35.67 -65.43
N GLU A 548 9.26 -34.35 -65.57
CA GLU A 548 8.16 -33.40 -65.74
C GLU A 548 7.45 -33.58 -67.09
N ASP A 549 8.18 -33.90 -68.15
CA ASP A 549 7.62 -34.05 -69.49
C ASP A 549 6.90 -35.39 -69.63
N ILE A 550 7.47 -36.46 -69.06
CA ILE A 550 6.84 -37.77 -69.01
C ILE A 550 5.59 -37.74 -68.14
N SER A 551 5.66 -37.10 -66.96
CA SER A 551 4.51 -36.93 -66.07
C SER A 551 3.38 -36.14 -66.75
N ARG A 552 3.70 -35.05 -67.46
CA ARG A 552 2.71 -34.28 -68.23
C ARG A 552 2.06 -35.11 -69.33
N LEU A 553 2.85 -35.93 -70.03
CA LEU A 553 2.33 -36.87 -71.04
C LEU A 553 1.40 -37.89 -70.39
N LEU A 554 1.82 -38.55 -69.30
CA LEU A 554 1.02 -39.52 -68.55
C LEU A 554 -0.30 -38.91 -68.06
N MET A 555 -0.27 -37.68 -67.54
CA MET A 555 -1.46 -36.97 -67.07
C MET A 555 -2.40 -36.51 -68.22
N SER A 556 -1.88 -36.40 -69.45
CA SER A 556 -2.66 -36.09 -70.64
C SER A 556 -3.38 -37.29 -71.24
N LEU A 557 -3.03 -38.51 -70.80
CA LEU A 557 -3.64 -39.74 -71.32
C LEU A 557 -5.09 -39.87 -70.83
N PRO A 558 -6.00 -40.35 -71.68
CA PRO A 558 -7.42 -40.52 -71.34
C PRO A 558 -7.64 -41.35 -70.07
N ASN A 559 -6.79 -42.36 -69.84
CA ASN A 559 -6.86 -43.22 -68.65
C ASN A 559 -6.65 -42.45 -67.34
N TRP A 560 -5.69 -41.53 -67.30
CA TRP A 560 -5.47 -40.67 -66.14
C TRP A 560 -6.63 -39.69 -65.92
N LEU A 561 -7.10 -39.06 -67.01
CA LEU A 561 -8.22 -38.13 -66.97
C LEU A 561 -9.48 -38.81 -66.40
N MET A 562 -9.84 -40.00 -66.88
CA MET A 562 -10.99 -40.75 -66.39
C MET A 562 -10.86 -41.13 -64.90
N ALA A 563 -9.66 -41.53 -64.46
CA ALA A 563 -9.40 -41.86 -63.06
C ALA A 563 -9.42 -40.63 -62.12
N ALA A 564 -8.96 -39.47 -62.61
CA ALA A 564 -8.88 -38.23 -61.82
C ALA A 564 -10.24 -37.56 -61.55
N THR A 565 -11.26 -37.81 -62.40
CA THR A 565 -12.55 -37.10 -62.31
C THR A 565 -13.55 -37.63 -61.30
N GLU A 566 -13.31 -38.76 -60.60
CA GLU A 566 -14.23 -39.38 -59.60
C GLU A 566 -15.72 -39.00 -59.77
N THR A 567 -16.30 -39.24 -60.95
CA THR A 567 -17.76 -39.15 -61.09
C THR A 567 -18.36 -40.37 -60.41
N THR A 568 -18.71 -40.22 -59.14
CA THR A 568 -19.69 -41.08 -58.48
C THR A 568 -20.95 -41.13 -59.37
N PRO A 569 -21.46 -42.31 -59.74
CA PRO A 569 -22.63 -42.42 -60.62
C PRO A 569 -23.89 -42.12 -59.81
N SER A 570 -24.19 -40.84 -59.60
CA SER A 570 -25.42 -40.41 -58.91
C SER A 570 -26.28 -39.46 -59.75
N THR A 571 -26.04 -39.37 -61.06
CA THR A 571 -26.98 -38.70 -61.98
C THR A 571 -26.96 -39.40 -63.34
N PRO A 572 -28.11 -39.91 -63.83
CA PRO A 572 -28.17 -40.59 -65.11
C PRO A 572 -28.21 -39.56 -66.24
N SER A 573 -27.05 -39.00 -66.56
CA SER A 573 -26.85 -38.29 -67.82
C SER A 573 -25.72 -38.98 -68.58
N VAL A 574 -26.13 -39.95 -69.40
CA VAL A 574 -25.40 -40.61 -70.49
C VAL A 574 -23.97 -41.06 -70.13
N PRO A 575 -23.77 -42.31 -69.68
CA PRO A 575 -22.44 -42.90 -69.67
C PRO A 575 -22.10 -43.29 -71.11
N SER A 576 -21.02 -42.74 -71.68
CA SER A 576 -20.34 -43.42 -72.78
C SER A 576 -19.81 -44.73 -72.22
N VAL A 577 -20.58 -45.81 -72.35
CA VAL A 577 -20.09 -47.16 -72.08
C VAL A 577 -19.07 -47.46 -73.18
N GLU A 578 -17.79 -47.15 -72.94
CA GLU A 578 -16.71 -47.61 -73.80
C GLU A 578 -16.79 -49.14 -73.91
N SER A 579 -16.71 -49.69 -75.12
CA SER A 579 -16.70 -51.13 -75.29
C SER A 579 -15.40 -51.71 -74.75
N GLU A 580 -15.42 -52.97 -74.28
CA GLU A 580 -14.21 -53.66 -73.79
C GLU A 580 -13.09 -53.68 -74.85
N LYS A 581 -13.46 -53.66 -76.14
CA LYS A 581 -12.54 -53.57 -77.28
C LYS A 581 -11.87 -52.20 -77.38
N ASP A 582 -12.60 -51.12 -77.12
CA ASP A 582 -12.06 -49.76 -77.13
C ASP A 582 -11.09 -49.55 -75.96
N ILE A 583 -11.43 -50.09 -74.79
CA ILE A 583 -10.55 -50.09 -73.61
C ILE A 583 -9.24 -50.84 -73.90
N ARG A 584 -9.33 -52.03 -74.51
CA ARG A 584 -8.14 -52.80 -74.92
C ARG A 584 -7.28 -52.05 -75.93
N GLN A 585 -7.88 -51.46 -76.96
CA GLN A 585 -7.14 -50.72 -77.99
C GLN A 585 -6.47 -49.47 -77.43
N ARG A 586 -7.10 -48.77 -76.49
CA ARG A 586 -6.48 -47.62 -75.81
C ARG A 586 -5.31 -48.06 -74.92
N ASN A 587 -5.48 -49.13 -74.14
CA ASN A 587 -4.42 -49.66 -73.27
C ASN A 587 -3.23 -50.19 -74.08
N GLU A 588 -3.48 -50.81 -75.24
CA GLU A 588 -2.44 -51.28 -76.16
C GLU A 588 -1.62 -50.10 -76.71
N ARG A 589 -2.27 -49.07 -77.23
CA ARG A 589 -1.59 -47.84 -77.69
C ARG A 589 -0.79 -47.15 -76.60
N GLU A 590 -1.33 -47.09 -75.38
CA GLU A 590 -0.62 -46.54 -74.23
C GLU A 590 0.62 -47.39 -73.88
N SER A 591 0.48 -48.71 -73.85
CA SER A 591 1.61 -49.62 -73.59
C SER A 591 2.72 -49.49 -74.64
N GLU A 592 2.36 -49.28 -75.91
CA GLU A 592 3.32 -49.03 -77.00
C GLU A 592 4.08 -47.72 -76.79
N ILE A 593 3.42 -46.65 -76.34
CA ILE A 593 4.06 -45.36 -76.03
C ILE A 593 5.02 -45.51 -74.84
N LEU A 594 4.59 -46.19 -73.77
CA LEU A 594 5.36 -46.38 -72.54
C LEU A 594 6.57 -47.29 -72.73
N ILE A 595 6.43 -48.38 -73.49
CA ILE A 595 7.49 -49.37 -73.73
C ILE A 595 8.38 -48.96 -74.91
N GLY A 596 7.81 -48.34 -75.94
CA GLY A 596 8.51 -48.00 -77.18
C GLY A 596 9.28 -46.69 -77.13
N ASN A 597 8.70 -45.63 -76.55
CA ASN A 597 9.27 -44.28 -76.61
C ASN A 597 9.91 -43.82 -75.29
N LEU A 598 9.49 -44.38 -74.15
CA LEU A 598 9.87 -43.92 -72.80
C LEU A 598 10.80 -44.87 -72.05
N ALA A 599 10.83 -46.16 -72.41
CA ALA A 599 11.75 -47.12 -71.83
C ALA A 599 13.05 -47.16 -72.64
N THR A 600 14.21 -46.96 -71.98
CA THR A 600 15.53 -47.08 -72.62
C THR A 600 15.86 -48.53 -73.03
N GLN A 601 15.09 -49.51 -72.52
CA GLN A 601 15.20 -50.93 -72.80
C GLN A 601 13.88 -51.43 -73.39
N LYS A 602 13.95 -52.23 -74.48
CA LYS A 602 12.79 -52.89 -75.12
C LYS A 602 12.02 -53.86 -74.21
N LYS A 603 12.48 -54.07 -72.97
CA LYS A 603 11.89 -55.00 -72.00
C LYS A 603 12.02 -54.42 -70.59
N ILE A 604 10.90 -54.35 -69.88
CA ILE A 604 10.83 -53.96 -68.47
C ILE A 604 11.10 -55.19 -67.60
N GLU A 605 12.05 -55.10 -66.68
CA GLU A 605 12.39 -56.22 -65.78
C GLU A 605 11.47 -56.25 -64.55
N ARG A 606 11.25 -57.45 -63.99
CA ARG A 606 10.36 -57.61 -62.81
C ARG A 606 10.87 -56.83 -61.59
N ALA A 607 12.18 -56.65 -61.46
CA ALA A 607 12.81 -55.86 -60.40
C ALA A 607 12.57 -54.34 -60.51
N GLU A 608 12.09 -53.87 -61.67
CA GLU A 608 11.79 -52.46 -61.95
C GLU A 608 10.31 -52.14 -61.72
N LEU A 609 9.48 -53.17 -61.49
CA LEU A 609 8.04 -53.09 -61.28
C LEU A 609 7.68 -53.10 -59.79
N LEU A 610 6.64 -52.36 -59.44
CA LEU A 610 5.96 -52.46 -58.15
C LEU A 610 5.05 -53.71 -58.16
N THR A 611 5.56 -54.86 -57.72
CA THR A 611 4.78 -56.11 -57.71
C THR A 611 4.07 -56.41 -56.39
N ASP A 612 4.54 -55.82 -55.27
CA ASP A 612 3.88 -56.01 -53.99
C ASP A 612 2.64 -55.11 -53.84
N MET A 613 1.48 -55.72 -53.62
CA MET A 613 0.24 -55.00 -53.36
C MET A 613 0.24 -54.29 -52.00
N GLY A 614 1.13 -54.67 -51.08
CA GLY A 614 1.44 -53.93 -49.86
C GLY A 614 2.03 -52.56 -50.14
N ASP A 615 3.13 -52.52 -50.90
CA ASP A 615 3.78 -51.30 -51.40
C ASP A 615 2.83 -50.37 -52.16
N VAL A 616 2.01 -50.92 -53.06
CA VAL A 616 1.02 -50.12 -53.83
C VAL A 616 -0.03 -49.50 -52.90
N ARG A 617 -0.52 -50.25 -51.90
CA ARG A 617 -1.44 -49.72 -50.89
C ARG A 617 -0.78 -48.65 -50.02
N ALA A 618 0.49 -48.81 -49.67
CA ALA A 618 1.24 -47.81 -48.91
C ALA A 618 1.43 -46.51 -49.69
N LEU A 619 1.75 -46.60 -50.99
CA LEU A 619 1.85 -45.43 -51.89
C LEU A 619 0.50 -44.74 -52.08
N ALA A 620 -0.58 -45.49 -52.27
CA ALA A 620 -1.93 -44.92 -52.37
C ALA A 620 -2.33 -44.21 -51.07
N ALA A 621 -2.07 -44.84 -49.92
CA ALA A 621 -2.33 -44.21 -48.62
C ALA A 621 -1.46 -42.97 -48.39
N LEU A 622 -0.20 -42.99 -48.81
CA LEU A 622 0.69 -41.82 -48.76
C LEU A 622 0.19 -40.70 -49.66
N HIS A 623 -0.22 -41.00 -50.89
CA HIS A 623 -0.78 -40.04 -51.83
C HIS A 623 -2.06 -39.39 -51.27
N GLU A 624 -3.02 -40.18 -50.82
CA GLU A 624 -4.27 -39.67 -50.23
C GLU A 624 -3.99 -38.83 -48.99
N SER A 625 -3.03 -39.24 -48.16
CA SER A 625 -2.70 -38.50 -46.93
C SER A 625 -1.95 -37.21 -47.21
N LEU A 626 -1.06 -37.20 -48.20
CA LEU A 626 -0.38 -35.99 -48.66
C LEU A 626 -1.32 -35.06 -49.41
N ARG A 627 -2.28 -35.58 -50.17
CA ARG A 627 -3.32 -34.78 -50.82
C ARG A 627 -4.26 -34.18 -49.79
N TRP A 628 -4.65 -34.95 -48.77
CA TRP A 628 -5.41 -34.45 -47.62
C TRP A 628 -4.64 -33.37 -46.86
N PHE A 629 -3.34 -33.60 -46.62
CA PHE A 629 -2.46 -32.63 -45.98
C PHE A 629 -2.29 -31.37 -46.85
N ALA A 630 -1.96 -31.49 -48.13
CA ALA A 630 -1.64 -30.37 -49.02
C ALA A 630 -2.87 -29.60 -49.55
N CYS A 631 -3.95 -30.27 -49.94
CA CYS A 631 -5.06 -29.65 -50.69
C CYS A 631 -6.31 -29.35 -49.85
N GLU A 632 -6.59 -30.08 -48.77
CA GLU A 632 -7.85 -29.93 -48.04
C GLU A 632 -7.73 -29.39 -46.61
N VAL A 633 -6.69 -29.79 -45.86
CA VAL A 633 -6.59 -29.42 -44.44
C VAL A 633 -5.35 -28.59 -44.15
N CYS A 634 -4.11 -28.94 -44.51
CA CYS A 634 -2.96 -28.15 -44.04
C CYS A 634 -2.84 -26.78 -44.73
N GLU A 635 -3.12 -26.63 -46.02
CA GLU A 635 -3.13 -25.29 -46.64
C GLU A 635 -4.25 -24.41 -46.07
N LEU A 636 -5.47 -24.94 -45.90
CA LEU A 636 -6.61 -24.21 -45.33
C LEU A 636 -6.46 -23.97 -43.83
N GLN A 637 -6.00 -24.95 -43.06
CA GLN A 637 -5.80 -24.88 -41.61
C GLN A 637 -4.59 -24.03 -41.29
N VAL A 638 -3.44 -24.16 -41.98
CA VAL A 638 -2.29 -23.29 -41.72
C VAL A 638 -2.54 -21.88 -42.24
N ARG A 639 -3.24 -21.67 -43.37
CA ARG A 639 -3.72 -20.32 -43.72
C ARG A 639 -4.69 -19.78 -42.68
N ARG A 640 -5.61 -20.59 -42.13
CA ARG A 640 -6.50 -20.20 -41.04
C ARG A 640 -5.72 -19.85 -39.78
N LEU A 641 -4.78 -20.67 -39.35
CA LEU A 641 -3.91 -20.48 -38.19
C LEU A 641 -3.06 -19.21 -38.36
N ILE A 642 -2.37 -19.06 -39.50
CA ILE A 642 -1.62 -17.83 -39.83
C ILE A 642 -2.56 -16.62 -39.89
N SER A 643 -3.79 -16.75 -40.42
CA SER A 643 -4.76 -15.66 -40.46
C SER A 643 -5.36 -15.34 -39.09
N ALA A 644 -5.43 -16.31 -38.18
CA ALA A 644 -5.90 -16.17 -36.81
C ALA A 644 -4.85 -15.54 -35.89
N LEU A 645 -3.57 -15.54 -36.31
CA LEU A 645 -2.53 -14.83 -35.57
C LEU A 645 -2.83 -13.33 -35.44
N PRO A 646 -2.57 -12.72 -34.28
CA PRO A 646 -2.68 -11.27 -34.10
C PRO A 646 -1.83 -10.49 -35.11
N GLN A 647 -2.29 -9.29 -35.49
CA GLN A 647 -1.65 -8.53 -36.55
C GLN A 647 -0.19 -8.17 -36.23
N HIS A 648 0.12 -7.83 -34.98
CA HIS A 648 1.49 -7.51 -34.55
C HIS A 648 2.44 -8.71 -34.63
N VAL A 649 1.94 -9.91 -34.35
CA VAL A 649 2.70 -11.16 -34.50
C VAL A 649 3.01 -11.41 -35.97
N LYS A 650 2.03 -11.23 -36.86
CA LYS A 650 2.25 -11.35 -38.30
C LYS A 650 3.33 -10.39 -38.81
N THR A 651 3.37 -9.14 -38.31
CA THR A 651 4.43 -8.19 -38.69
C THR A 651 5.80 -8.66 -38.20
N SER A 652 5.89 -9.13 -36.95
CA SER A 652 7.13 -9.67 -36.38
C SER A 652 7.65 -10.88 -37.17
N LEU A 653 6.79 -11.84 -37.50
CA LEU A 653 7.14 -13.03 -38.27
C LEU A 653 7.45 -12.74 -39.76
N ARG A 654 7.03 -11.59 -40.30
CA ARG A 654 7.44 -11.12 -41.63
C ARG A 654 8.84 -10.53 -41.62
N GLY A 655 9.24 -9.86 -40.53
CA GLY A 655 10.59 -9.34 -40.34
C GLY A 655 11.61 -10.40 -39.90
N CYS A 656 11.14 -11.54 -39.39
CA CYS A 656 12.00 -12.64 -38.96
C CYS A 656 12.56 -13.42 -40.17
N MET A 657 13.88 -13.34 -40.35
CA MET A 657 14.63 -14.04 -41.39
C MET A 657 15.21 -15.33 -40.80
N VAL A 658 15.00 -16.47 -41.47
CA VAL A 658 15.57 -17.75 -41.04
C VAL A 658 16.57 -18.23 -42.06
N GLN A 659 17.77 -18.57 -41.59
CA GLN A 659 18.76 -19.32 -42.36
C GLN A 659 18.46 -20.81 -42.23
N VAL A 660 17.96 -21.41 -43.31
CA VAL A 660 17.82 -22.86 -43.42
C VAL A 660 19.10 -23.41 -44.03
N ARG A 661 19.80 -24.27 -43.28
CA ARG A 661 20.98 -25.00 -43.77
C ARG A 661 20.53 -26.39 -44.20
N TYR A 662 20.59 -26.66 -45.49
CA TYR A 662 20.30 -27.98 -46.03
C TYR A 662 21.52 -28.91 -45.86
N LYS A 663 21.29 -30.23 -45.90
CA LYS A 663 22.34 -31.25 -45.76
C LYS A 663 23.45 -31.15 -46.82
N ASP A 664 23.16 -30.51 -47.95
CA ASP A 664 24.09 -30.33 -49.07
C ASP A 664 25.01 -29.11 -48.88
N GLY A 665 25.03 -28.51 -47.68
CA GLY A 665 25.82 -27.31 -47.38
C GLY A 665 25.25 -26.01 -47.98
N GLN A 666 24.19 -26.09 -48.80
CA GLN A 666 23.47 -24.92 -49.29
C GLN A 666 22.74 -24.22 -48.14
N VAL A 667 23.06 -22.95 -47.94
CA VAL A 667 22.33 -22.01 -47.08
C VAL A 667 21.45 -21.18 -48.00
N THR A 668 20.13 -21.25 -47.82
CA THR A 668 19.25 -20.28 -48.50
C THR A 668 19.27 -18.97 -47.72
N ASP A 669 19.62 -17.88 -48.41
CA ASP A 669 19.65 -16.53 -47.82
C ASP A 669 18.26 -16.11 -47.33
N ASN A 670 18.20 -15.75 -46.04
CA ASN A 670 17.25 -14.81 -45.44
C ASN A 670 15.83 -14.78 -46.04
N VAL A 671 15.19 -15.95 -46.14
CA VAL A 671 13.80 -16.03 -46.55
C VAL A 671 12.92 -15.76 -45.33
N GLY A 672 11.94 -14.87 -45.47
CA GLY A 672 11.00 -14.57 -44.39
C GLY A 672 10.32 -15.85 -43.88
N LEU A 673 10.25 -16.03 -42.56
CA LEU A 673 9.72 -17.22 -41.91
C LEU A 673 8.32 -17.62 -42.42
N THR A 674 7.48 -16.62 -42.72
CA THR A 674 6.15 -16.83 -43.31
C THR A 674 6.20 -17.43 -44.72
N ILE A 675 7.20 -17.05 -45.52
CA ILE A 675 7.43 -17.57 -46.86
C ILE A 675 7.96 -19.00 -46.76
N LEU A 676 8.87 -19.28 -45.82
CA LEU A 676 9.39 -20.64 -45.58
C LEU A 676 8.30 -21.61 -45.11
N LEU A 677 7.41 -21.17 -44.22
CA LEU A 677 6.24 -21.96 -43.82
C LEU A 677 5.34 -22.27 -45.03
N ARG A 678 5.09 -21.29 -45.91
CA ARG A 678 4.32 -21.50 -47.14
C ARG A 678 5.04 -22.41 -48.15
N ALA A 679 6.37 -22.31 -48.24
CA ALA A 679 7.16 -23.11 -49.17
C ALA A 679 7.21 -24.58 -48.74
N ASN A 680 7.40 -24.86 -47.45
CA ASN A 680 7.38 -26.23 -46.89
C ASN A 680 5.99 -26.88 -46.92
N LEU A 681 4.92 -26.11 -47.11
CA LEU A 681 3.57 -26.64 -47.30
C LEU A 681 3.26 -26.96 -48.75
N LYS A 682 3.94 -26.29 -49.69
CA LYS A 682 3.80 -26.54 -51.13
C LYS A 682 4.67 -27.69 -51.62
N ARG A 683 5.81 -27.93 -50.95
CA ARG A 683 6.69 -29.07 -51.18
C ARG A 683 6.24 -30.23 -50.31
#